data_AF-D5DJN3-F1
#
_entry.id   AF-D5DJN3-F1
#
_cell.length_a   1.000
_cell.length_b   1.000
_cell.length_c   1.000
_cell.angle_alpha   90.00
_cell.angle_beta   90.00
_cell.angle_gamma   90.00
#
_symmetry.space_group_name_H-M   'P 1'
#
loop_
_entity.id
_entity.type
_entity.pdbx_description
1 polymer ?
#
loop_
_entity_poly.entity_id
_entity_poly.type
_entity_poly.pdbx_seq_one_letter_code
_entity_poly.pdbx_strand_id
1 'polypeptide(L)'
;MNELTTISIKTIKGIGEETAQALEDMHIHSVHDLLEHFPYRYEDYELKDLAEAKHDEKVTVEGKVHSVPSLTYYGKKRSRLTFRLLVNRYLITVTCFNRPYYKSKLEIDQTVTVTGKWDQHRQTINLQELQFSPFVKNQTIEPVYSVKGSLTVKGMRKFVSLALKNYGSSIQDMLPASIRSRYKLVTREEAVRSIHLPRDHEDLKQARRRFVYEEFLLFQLKMQALRKREREETPGMKQAFDSTELVNFTNLLPFPLTNAQKRVVNEITHDMKSPYRMNRLLQGDVGSGKTVVAAVALYATVLAGHQGALMVPTEILAEQHAESLTAMLEKVGISVGLLTGSVKGKARRELLQRVKDGDVHVLVGTHALIQDEVIYSSLGLVITDEQHRFGVGQRRVLREKGESPDVLFMTATPIPRTLAITVFGEMDVSIIDEMPAGRKAIETYWVKHDMLERILHFVEKEIHDGRQAYVICPLIEESDKLDVQNAIDVHATLAHYFNGKASVGLMHGRLSADEKEEVMKQFSVNDVQILVSTTVVEVGVNVPNATVMVIYDAERFGLSQLHQLRGRVGRGDAQSYCILLADPKSEVGKERMTIMTETNDGFVLSERDLELRGPGDFFGRKQSGMPEFKVADMVHDYRALEVAREDAAKLVNSDSFWTEDQFALLRIQLEATGVLTGEKFD
;
A
#
# COMPACT_ATOMS: atom_id res chain seq x y z
N MET A 1 -0.15 32.96 12.90
CA MET A 1 -0.48 33.10 11.47
C MET A 1 0.72 33.71 10.77
N ASN A 2 1.13 33.17 9.62
CA ASN A 2 2.31 33.62 8.89
C ASN A 2 1.96 34.96 8.20
N GLU A 3 2.69 36.05 8.46
CA GLU A 3 2.37 37.39 7.90
C GLU A 3 2.18 37.35 6.36
N LEU A 4 2.90 36.44 5.70
CA LEU A 4 2.87 36.20 4.26
C LEU A 4 1.50 35.76 3.69
N THR A 5 0.61 35.16 4.49
CA THR A 5 -0.72 34.73 4.01
C THR A 5 -1.67 35.92 3.81
N THR A 6 -1.39 37.05 4.47
CA THR A 6 -2.20 38.27 4.38
C THR A 6 -1.72 39.23 3.28
N ILE A 7 -0.50 39.05 2.77
CA ILE A 7 0.07 39.91 1.75
C ILE A 7 -0.49 39.50 0.39
N SER A 8 -1.28 40.39 -0.20
CA SER A 8 -1.86 40.18 -1.54
C SER A 8 -0.78 40.00 -2.60
N ILE A 9 -1.04 39.07 -3.53
CA ILE A 9 -0.16 38.82 -4.68
C ILE A 9 0.06 40.05 -5.57
N LYS A 10 -0.90 41.00 -5.56
CA LYS A 10 -0.82 42.27 -6.32
C LYS A 10 0.32 43.18 -5.87
N THR A 11 0.90 42.94 -4.70
CA THR A 11 2.07 43.70 -4.21
C THR A 11 3.35 43.39 -4.98
N ILE A 12 3.41 42.26 -5.70
CA ILE A 12 4.56 41.84 -6.49
C ILE A 12 4.61 42.65 -7.79
N LYS A 13 5.71 43.37 -7.99
CA LYS A 13 5.92 44.21 -9.17
C LYS A 13 5.84 43.39 -10.47
N GLY A 14 4.88 43.74 -11.32
CA GLY A 14 4.66 43.11 -12.63
C GLY A 14 3.44 42.20 -12.69
N ILE A 15 2.71 42.02 -11.58
CA ILE A 15 1.39 41.38 -11.56
C ILE A 15 0.34 42.48 -11.69
N GLY A 16 -0.21 42.64 -12.90
CA GLY A 16 -1.38 43.49 -13.17
C GLY A 16 -2.70 42.74 -12.92
N GLU A 17 -3.83 43.39 -13.21
CA GLU A 17 -5.18 42.83 -12.94
C GLU A 17 -5.44 41.53 -13.69
N GLU A 18 -5.11 41.45 -14.99
CA GLU A 18 -5.30 40.24 -15.80
C GLU A 18 -4.47 39.06 -15.29
N THR A 19 -3.20 39.30 -14.93
CA THR A 19 -2.33 38.26 -14.36
C THR A 19 -2.73 37.86 -12.94
N ALA A 20 -3.28 38.79 -12.15
CA ALA A 20 -3.80 38.48 -10.82
C ALA A 20 -5.02 37.57 -10.96
N GLN A 21 -5.93 37.85 -11.88
CA GLN A 21 -7.10 37.01 -12.14
C GLN A 21 -6.70 35.59 -12.60
N ALA A 22 -5.70 35.47 -13.48
CA ALA A 22 -5.18 34.17 -13.89
C ALA A 22 -4.53 33.36 -12.74
N LEU A 23 -3.95 34.04 -11.73
CA LEU A 23 -3.42 33.42 -10.52
C LEU A 23 -4.55 33.05 -9.53
N GLU A 24 -5.59 33.87 -9.44
CA GLU A 24 -6.80 33.58 -8.66
C GLU A 24 -7.54 32.34 -9.20
N ASP A 25 -7.59 32.15 -10.54
CA ASP A 25 -8.11 30.92 -11.19
C ASP A 25 -7.30 29.65 -10.87
N MET A 26 -6.10 29.84 -10.31
CA MET A 26 -5.22 28.79 -9.79
C MET A 26 -5.24 28.71 -8.26
N HIS A 27 -6.15 29.45 -7.60
CA HIS A 27 -6.27 29.57 -6.14
C HIS A 27 -5.05 30.20 -5.45
N ILE A 28 -4.34 31.08 -6.15
CA ILE A 28 -3.15 31.79 -5.64
C ILE A 28 -3.53 33.25 -5.35
N HIS A 29 -3.77 33.58 -4.08
CA HIS A 29 -4.26 34.90 -3.65
C HIS A 29 -3.18 35.73 -2.92
N SER A 30 -2.26 35.05 -2.24
CA SER A 30 -1.24 35.64 -1.39
C SER A 30 0.19 35.35 -1.87
N VAL A 31 1.16 36.06 -1.29
CA VAL A 31 2.59 35.77 -1.50
C VAL A 31 2.93 34.37 -0.98
N HIS A 32 2.29 33.93 0.11
CA HIS A 32 2.44 32.57 0.62
C HIS A 32 2.00 31.53 -0.41
N ASP A 33 0.82 31.68 -0.99
CA ASP A 33 0.29 30.73 -1.99
C ASP A 33 1.22 30.63 -3.21
N LEU A 34 1.83 31.76 -3.62
CA LEU A 34 2.77 31.79 -4.74
C LEU A 34 4.06 31.02 -4.43
N LEU A 35 4.57 31.12 -3.19
CA LEU A 35 5.75 30.40 -2.74
C LEU A 35 5.47 28.93 -2.41
N GLU A 36 4.21 28.55 -2.22
CA GLU A 36 3.80 27.16 -2.06
C GLU A 36 3.34 26.50 -3.36
N HIS A 37 3.31 27.25 -4.47
CA HIS A 37 3.02 26.70 -5.80
C HIS A 37 4.25 26.05 -6.40
N PHE A 38 4.53 24.82 -5.99
CA PHE A 38 5.74 24.10 -6.38
C PHE A 38 5.73 23.65 -7.86
N PRO A 39 6.91 23.58 -8.49
CA PRO A 39 7.03 23.03 -9.84
C PRO A 39 6.78 21.52 -9.85
N TYR A 40 6.11 21.02 -10.88
CA TYR A 40 5.80 19.59 -11.02
C TYR A 40 6.91 18.81 -11.74
N ARG A 41 7.84 19.51 -12.41
CA ARG A 41 8.99 18.94 -13.09
C ARG A 41 10.12 19.96 -13.18
N TYR A 42 11.34 19.46 -13.34
CA TYR A 42 12.53 20.24 -13.64
C TYR A 42 13.08 19.87 -15.02
N GLU A 43 13.54 20.87 -15.75
CA GLU A 43 14.28 20.68 -17.00
C GLU A 43 15.76 20.95 -16.75
N ASP A 44 16.56 19.92 -16.98
CA ASP A 44 18.00 19.97 -16.84
C ASP A 44 18.64 20.32 -18.18
N TYR A 45 19.41 21.39 -18.17
CA TYR A 45 20.19 21.95 -19.26
C TYR A 45 21.69 21.93 -18.96
N GLU A 46 22.13 21.20 -17.93
CA GLU A 46 23.55 21.04 -17.64
C GLU A 46 24.30 20.42 -18.84
N LEU A 47 25.47 21.00 -19.15
CA LEU A 47 26.30 20.52 -20.24
C LEU A 47 26.83 19.12 -19.91
N LYS A 48 26.44 18.13 -20.71
CA LYS A 48 26.92 16.76 -20.58
C LYS A 48 28.06 16.47 -21.53
N ASP A 49 29.05 15.71 -21.08
CA ASP A 49 30.04 15.14 -21.99
C ASP A 49 29.38 14.01 -22.79
N LEU A 50 29.50 14.08 -24.12
CA LEU A 50 29.01 13.06 -25.03
C LEU A 50 29.68 11.70 -24.82
N ALA A 51 30.83 11.65 -24.15
CA ALA A 51 31.49 10.40 -23.78
C ALA A 51 30.73 9.61 -22.70
N GLU A 52 29.99 10.29 -21.82
CA GLU A 52 29.27 9.68 -20.69
C GLU A 52 27.77 9.51 -20.95
N ALA A 53 27.25 10.12 -22.02
CA ALA A 53 25.84 10.06 -22.39
C ALA A 53 25.41 8.70 -22.94
N LYS A 54 24.30 8.15 -22.43
CA LYS A 54 23.70 6.90 -22.90
C LYS A 54 22.83 7.13 -24.15
N HIS A 55 22.61 6.06 -24.92
CA HIS A 55 21.67 6.09 -26.05
C HIS A 55 20.25 6.49 -25.59
N ASP A 56 19.56 7.29 -26.40
CA ASP A 56 18.21 7.85 -26.16
C ASP A 56 18.10 8.84 -24.98
N GLU A 57 19.21 9.20 -24.36
CA GLU A 57 19.26 10.20 -23.29
C GLU A 57 19.06 11.62 -23.85
N LYS A 58 18.38 12.49 -23.08
CA LYS A 58 18.31 13.92 -23.40
C LYS A 58 19.60 14.59 -22.91
N VAL A 59 20.34 15.19 -23.84
CA VAL A 59 21.61 15.87 -23.56
C VAL A 59 21.56 17.32 -24.01
N THR A 60 22.25 18.18 -23.27
CA THR A 60 22.54 19.56 -23.65
C THR A 60 24.04 19.69 -23.90
N VAL A 61 24.41 20.20 -25.07
CA VAL A 61 25.81 20.34 -25.49
C VAL A 61 26.04 21.71 -26.11
N GLU A 62 27.22 22.27 -25.85
CA GLU A 62 27.69 23.51 -26.46
C GLU A 62 28.75 23.17 -27.52
N GLY A 63 28.61 23.75 -28.72
CA GLY A 63 29.53 23.49 -29.79
C GLY A 63 29.53 24.55 -30.87
N LYS A 64 30.49 24.46 -31.78
CA LYS A 64 30.61 25.35 -32.94
C LYS A 64 29.99 24.72 -34.18
N VAL A 65 29.20 25.48 -34.92
CA VAL A 65 28.60 25.02 -36.17
C VAL A 65 29.71 24.85 -37.22
N HIS A 66 29.93 23.62 -37.67
CA HIS A 66 31.03 23.25 -38.58
C HIS A 66 30.56 23.07 -40.04
N SER A 67 29.26 22.97 -40.30
CA SER A 67 28.74 22.82 -41.67
C SER A 67 27.58 23.75 -41.97
N VAL A 68 27.45 24.13 -43.24
CA VAL A 68 26.26 24.82 -43.74
C VAL A 68 25.01 23.95 -43.48
N PRO A 69 23.93 24.52 -42.91
CA PRO A 69 22.71 23.77 -42.65
C PRO A 69 22.03 23.30 -43.95
N SER A 70 21.83 21.99 -44.07
CA SER A 70 21.15 21.35 -45.20
C SER A 70 19.67 21.17 -44.90
N LEU A 71 18.80 21.72 -45.74
CA LEU A 71 17.34 21.63 -45.58
C LEU A 71 16.76 20.70 -46.65
N THR A 72 16.12 19.62 -46.23
CA THR A 72 15.43 18.67 -47.12
C THR A 72 13.95 18.62 -46.78
N TYR A 73 13.09 18.63 -47.79
CA TYR A 73 11.64 18.50 -47.62
C TYR A 73 11.20 17.06 -47.92
N TYR A 74 10.39 16.48 -47.04
CA TYR A 74 9.82 15.14 -47.21
C TYR A 74 8.29 15.27 -47.23
N GLY A 75 7.73 15.53 -48.41
CA GLY A 75 6.30 15.83 -48.62
C GLY A 75 5.94 17.31 -48.42
N LYS A 76 4.66 17.68 -48.68
CA LYS A 76 4.21 19.08 -48.77
C LYS A 76 4.32 19.92 -47.47
N LYS A 77 4.47 19.29 -46.29
CA LYS A 77 4.46 19.99 -44.98
C LYS A 77 5.56 19.58 -43.99
N ARG A 78 6.45 18.64 -44.33
CA ARG A 78 7.51 18.18 -43.40
C ARG A 78 8.89 18.56 -43.92
N SER A 79 9.68 19.20 -43.07
CA SER A 79 11.06 19.61 -43.40
C SER A 79 12.05 19.01 -42.41
N ARG A 80 13.27 18.76 -42.86
CA ARG A 80 14.37 18.25 -42.06
C ARG A 80 15.60 19.12 -42.31
N LEU A 81 16.07 19.80 -41.28
CA LEU A 81 17.28 20.61 -41.28
C LEU A 81 18.39 19.82 -40.57
N THR A 82 19.52 19.59 -41.24
CA THR A 82 20.69 18.93 -40.65
C THR A 82 21.92 19.81 -40.73
N PHE A 83 22.71 19.86 -39.66
CA PHE A 83 24.01 20.52 -39.64
C PHE A 83 24.98 19.79 -38.72
N ARG A 84 26.28 19.95 -38.93
CA ARG A 84 27.32 19.37 -38.09
C ARG A 84 27.75 20.36 -37.02
N LEU A 85 27.85 19.88 -35.79
CA LEU A 85 28.26 20.64 -34.62
C LEU A 85 29.54 20.00 -34.07
N LEU A 86 30.58 20.81 -33.87
CA LEU A 86 31.80 20.41 -33.19
C LEU A 86 31.65 20.69 -31.69
N VAL A 87 31.47 19.64 -30.89
CA VAL A 87 31.35 19.69 -29.44
C VAL A 87 32.63 19.12 -28.84
N ASN A 88 33.44 19.95 -28.20
CA ASN A 88 34.78 19.59 -27.73
C ASN A 88 35.65 18.96 -28.84
N ARG A 89 35.78 17.63 -28.86
CA ARG A 89 36.53 16.82 -29.85
C ARG A 89 35.63 16.00 -30.77
N TYR A 90 34.32 16.03 -30.60
CA TYR A 90 33.36 15.21 -31.31
C TYR A 90 32.62 16.02 -32.37
N LEU A 91 32.65 15.54 -33.61
CA LEU A 91 31.87 16.10 -34.71
C LEU A 91 30.56 15.33 -34.84
N ILE A 92 29.46 15.93 -34.38
CA ILE A 92 28.14 15.29 -34.34
C ILE A 92 27.18 15.92 -35.34
N THR A 93 26.14 15.17 -35.73
CA THR A 93 25.11 15.67 -36.64
C THR A 93 23.85 16.05 -35.86
N VAL A 94 23.42 17.30 -35.96
CA VAL A 94 22.18 17.79 -35.34
C VAL A 94 21.06 17.75 -36.38
N THR A 95 19.95 17.09 -36.05
CA THR A 95 18.78 16.95 -36.93
C THR A 95 17.58 17.67 -36.34
N CYS A 96 17.00 18.60 -37.09
CA CYS A 96 15.83 19.38 -36.71
C CYS A 96 14.66 19.04 -37.64
N PHE A 97 13.51 18.65 -37.08
CA PHE A 97 12.31 18.42 -37.86
C PHE A 97 11.38 19.64 -37.81
N ASN A 98 10.80 20.01 -38.95
CA ASN A 98 9.78 21.05 -39.11
C ASN A 98 10.17 22.47 -38.63
N ARG A 99 11.47 22.80 -38.63
CA ARG A 99 11.99 24.12 -38.22
C ARG A 99 12.93 24.73 -39.28
N PRO A 100 12.41 25.10 -40.47
CA PRO A 100 13.24 25.62 -41.56
C PRO A 100 13.85 27.01 -41.26
N TYR A 101 13.23 27.77 -40.35
CA TYR A 101 13.67 29.12 -39.98
C TYR A 101 15.03 29.18 -39.28
N TYR A 102 15.54 28.07 -38.73
CA TYR A 102 16.88 28.03 -38.17
C TYR A 102 17.97 28.12 -39.24
N LYS A 103 17.67 27.80 -40.50
CA LYS A 103 18.63 27.86 -41.60
C LYS A 103 19.20 29.28 -41.79
N SER A 104 18.39 30.32 -41.62
CA SER A 104 18.83 31.71 -41.78
C SER A 104 19.49 32.30 -40.53
N LYS A 105 19.50 31.56 -39.41
CA LYS A 105 20.06 32.01 -38.12
C LYS A 105 21.35 31.28 -37.72
N LEU A 106 21.70 30.20 -38.42
CA LEU A 106 22.87 29.37 -38.16
C LEU A 106 23.99 29.74 -39.11
N GLU A 107 25.05 30.33 -38.57
CA GLU A 107 26.28 30.66 -39.31
C GLU A 107 27.42 29.69 -38.95
N ILE A 108 28.37 29.52 -39.86
CA ILE A 108 29.58 28.72 -39.60
C ILE A 108 30.39 29.41 -38.49
N ASP A 109 31.03 28.61 -37.62
CA ASP A 109 31.80 29.04 -36.46
C ASP A 109 31.00 29.73 -35.34
N GLN A 110 29.68 29.85 -35.50
CA GLN A 110 28.80 30.31 -34.44
C GLN A 110 28.74 29.26 -33.32
N THR A 111 28.88 29.71 -32.07
CA THR A 111 28.71 28.86 -30.90
C THR A 111 27.22 28.79 -30.55
N VAL A 112 26.69 27.58 -30.44
CA VAL A 112 25.28 27.33 -30.14
C VAL A 112 25.15 26.25 -29.07
N THR A 113 24.12 26.38 -28.24
CA THR A 113 23.73 25.36 -27.27
C THR A 113 22.58 24.54 -27.84
N VAL A 114 22.78 23.23 -27.92
CA VAL A 114 21.87 22.25 -28.53
C VAL A 114 21.36 21.31 -27.45
N THR A 115 20.05 21.22 -27.31
CA THR A 115 19.38 20.28 -26.40
C THR A 115 18.53 19.30 -27.21
N GLY A 116 18.69 18.01 -26.99
CA GLY A 116 17.96 16.99 -27.73
C GLY A 116 18.24 15.55 -27.31
N LYS A 117 17.60 14.60 -27.99
CA LYS A 117 17.86 13.16 -27.74
C LYS A 117 19.13 12.72 -28.46
N TRP A 118 20.03 12.06 -27.73
CA TRP A 118 21.28 11.53 -28.24
C TRP A 118 21.11 10.13 -28.82
N ASP A 119 21.41 9.98 -30.11
CA ASP A 119 21.55 8.68 -30.76
C ASP A 119 23.04 8.34 -30.85
N GLN A 120 23.51 7.55 -29.88
CA GLN A 120 24.90 7.09 -29.79
C GLN A 120 25.36 6.30 -31.04
N HIS A 121 24.48 5.52 -31.67
CA HIS A 121 24.83 4.69 -32.82
C HIS A 121 25.08 5.51 -34.08
N ARG A 122 24.33 6.60 -34.25
CA ARG A 122 24.43 7.48 -35.43
C ARG A 122 25.22 8.76 -35.18
N GLN A 123 25.68 8.96 -33.94
CA GLN A 123 26.30 10.21 -33.47
C GLN A 123 25.46 11.44 -33.82
N THR A 124 24.15 11.31 -33.63
CA THR A 124 23.19 12.35 -33.99
C THR A 124 22.40 12.84 -32.79
N ILE A 125 22.21 14.16 -32.70
CA ILE A 125 21.24 14.75 -31.77
C ILE A 125 19.96 15.09 -32.52
N ASN A 126 18.85 14.52 -32.08
CA ASN A 126 17.51 14.94 -32.49
C ASN A 126 17.13 16.20 -31.71
N LEU A 127 17.22 17.35 -32.36
CA LEU A 127 17.08 18.67 -31.76
C LEU A 127 15.67 18.90 -31.20
N GLN A 128 15.60 19.20 -29.91
CA GLN A 128 14.38 19.68 -29.25
C GLN A 128 14.42 21.19 -29.07
N GLU A 129 15.56 21.74 -28.68
CA GLU A 129 15.75 23.17 -28.42
C GLU A 129 17.15 23.64 -28.87
N LEU A 130 17.21 24.84 -29.45
CA LEU A 130 18.44 25.47 -29.93
C LEU A 130 18.51 26.90 -29.39
N GLN A 131 19.60 27.21 -28.71
CA GLN A 131 19.88 28.55 -28.20
C GLN A 131 21.13 29.12 -28.86
N PHE A 132 21.03 30.38 -29.31
CA PHE A 132 22.08 31.10 -30.05
C PHE A 132 22.99 31.94 -29.13
N SER A 133 22.83 31.80 -27.82
CA SER A 133 23.65 32.45 -26.80
C SER A 133 24.61 31.42 -26.17
N PRO A 134 25.82 31.86 -25.76
CA PRO A 134 26.72 31.01 -24.98
C PRO A 134 26.04 30.58 -23.67
N PHE A 135 26.40 29.38 -23.20
CA PHE A 135 25.80 28.80 -22.01
C PHE A 135 26.06 29.69 -20.76
N VAL A 136 25.01 30.21 -20.14
CA VAL A 136 25.13 30.99 -18.90
C VAL A 136 24.91 30.05 -17.72
N LYS A 137 26.01 29.73 -17.03
CA LYS A 137 26.11 28.74 -15.94
C LYS A 137 25.16 28.94 -14.74
N ASN A 138 24.46 30.07 -14.64
CA ASN A 138 23.76 30.48 -13.42
C ASN A 138 22.42 29.78 -13.18
N GLN A 139 21.81 29.10 -14.16
CA GLN A 139 20.59 28.30 -13.99
C GLN A 139 20.61 27.13 -14.99
N THR A 140 21.26 26.03 -14.62
CA THR A 140 21.27 24.80 -15.42
C THR A 140 19.98 24.01 -15.27
N ILE A 141 19.29 24.14 -14.13
CA ILE A 141 18.04 23.46 -13.86
C ILE A 141 16.90 24.47 -13.80
N GLU A 142 15.92 24.30 -14.69
CA GLU A 142 14.77 25.19 -14.79
C GLU A 142 13.49 24.52 -14.27
N PRO A 143 12.80 25.12 -13.28
CA PRO A 143 11.53 24.59 -12.80
C PRO A 143 10.40 24.81 -13.82
N VAL A 144 9.49 23.84 -13.91
CA VAL A 144 8.29 23.88 -14.75
C VAL A 144 7.07 23.88 -13.85
N TYR A 145 6.23 24.92 -14.01
CA TYR A 145 5.04 25.14 -13.22
C TYR A 145 3.78 24.82 -14.04
N SER A 146 2.76 24.32 -13.37
CA SER A 146 1.41 24.29 -13.91
C SER A 146 0.92 25.74 -14.02
N VAL A 147 0.49 26.15 -15.21
CA VAL A 147 -0.01 27.51 -15.50
C VAL A 147 -1.32 27.42 -16.27
N LYS A 148 -2.22 28.39 -16.07
CA LYS A 148 -3.51 28.50 -16.78
C LYS A 148 -3.64 29.85 -17.49
N GLY A 149 -4.52 29.91 -18.49
CA GLY A 149 -4.86 31.15 -19.18
C GLY A 149 -3.69 31.79 -19.93
N SER A 150 -3.50 33.09 -19.74
CA SER A 150 -2.43 33.88 -20.38
C SER A 150 -1.08 33.79 -19.66
N LEU A 151 -0.98 33.07 -18.54
CA LEU A 151 0.25 32.97 -17.75
C LEU A 151 1.27 32.04 -18.42
N THR A 152 2.50 32.53 -18.58
CA THR A 152 3.62 31.75 -19.09
C THR A 152 4.49 31.23 -17.95
N VAL A 153 5.11 30.06 -18.13
CA VAL A 153 6.07 29.48 -17.17
C VAL A 153 7.21 30.46 -16.86
N LYS A 154 7.68 31.21 -17.86
CA LYS A 154 8.70 32.27 -17.69
C LYS A 154 8.20 33.42 -16.82
N GLY A 155 6.93 33.81 -16.98
CA GLY A 155 6.28 34.79 -16.11
C GLY A 155 6.20 34.31 -14.67
N MET A 156 5.77 33.06 -14.46
CA MET A 156 5.68 32.44 -13.14
C MET A 156 7.04 32.42 -12.42
N ARG A 157 8.10 31.95 -13.10
CA ARG A 157 9.48 31.98 -12.57
C ARG A 157 9.92 33.38 -12.13
N LYS A 158 9.59 34.40 -12.92
CA LYS A 158 9.92 35.79 -12.60
C LYS A 158 9.21 36.27 -11.34
N PHE A 159 7.92 35.97 -11.20
CA PHE A 159 7.13 36.37 -10.03
C PHE A 159 7.61 35.66 -8.76
N VAL A 160 7.85 34.35 -8.83
CA VAL A 160 8.40 33.56 -7.72
C VAL A 160 9.78 34.08 -7.29
N SER A 161 10.67 34.37 -8.26
CA SER A 161 11.99 34.94 -7.96
C SER A 161 11.89 36.30 -7.26
N LEU A 162 10.93 37.14 -7.66
CA LEU A 162 10.71 38.43 -7.03
C LEU A 162 10.12 38.28 -5.62
N ALA A 163 9.19 37.34 -5.43
CA ALA A 163 8.63 37.00 -4.13
C ALA A 163 9.72 36.53 -3.16
N LEU A 164 10.58 35.60 -3.59
CA LEU A 164 11.72 35.11 -2.80
C LEU A 164 12.69 36.23 -2.42
N LYS A 165 12.96 37.15 -3.35
CA LYS A 165 13.86 38.27 -3.08
C LYS A 165 13.32 39.24 -2.03
N ASN A 166 12.02 39.50 -2.07
CA ASN A 166 11.39 40.51 -1.21
C ASN A 166 10.92 39.95 0.13
N TYR A 167 10.53 38.68 0.17
CA TYR A 167 9.83 38.07 1.30
C TYR A 167 10.44 36.75 1.79
N GLY A 168 11.54 36.29 1.18
CA GLY A 168 12.18 35.01 1.55
C GLY A 168 12.61 34.94 3.01
N SER A 169 13.13 36.03 3.57
CA SER A 169 13.57 36.09 4.98
C SER A 169 12.43 36.04 5.99
N SER A 170 11.18 36.23 5.55
CA SER A 170 9.98 36.15 6.39
C SER A 170 9.41 34.73 6.47
N ILE A 171 10.01 33.76 5.78
CA ILE A 171 9.59 32.36 5.82
C ILE A 171 9.99 31.76 7.17
N GLN A 172 9.00 31.51 8.02
CA GLN A 172 9.21 30.85 9.31
C GLN A 172 9.43 29.34 9.13
N ASP A 173 10.37 28.78 9.88
CA ASP A 173 10.60 27.33 9.90
C ASP A 173 9.67 26.66 10.92
N MET A 174 8.74 25.85 10.41
CA MET A 174 7.78 25.13 11.26
C MET A 174 8.40 23.94 11.98
N LEU A 175 9.52 23.38 11.49
CA LEU A 175 10.15 22.25 12.16
C LEU A 175 11.08 22.72 13.28
N PRO A 176 10.90 22.18 14.51
CA PRO A 176 11.81 22.40 15.61
C PRO A 176 13.27 22.09 15.26
N ALA A 177 14.21 22.84 15.83
CA ALA A 177 15.64 22.65 15.60
C ALA A 177 16.13 21.22 15.94
N SER A 178 15.48 20.57 16.91
CA SER A 178 15.75 19.17 17.30
C SER A 178 15.48 18.18 16.16
N ILE A 179 14.35 18.32 15.46
CA ILE A 179 13.97 17.49 14.31
C ILE A 179 14.90 17.77 13.13
N ARG A 180 15.16 19.06 12.83
CA ARG A 180 16.06 19.46 11.73
C ARG A 180 17.47 18.91 11.91
N SER A 181 18.02 19.00 13.12
CA SER A 181 19.37 18.50 13.43
C SER A 181 19.44 16.98 13.35
N ARG A 182 18.41 16.28 13.86
CA ARG A 182 18.34 14.81 13.83
C ARG A 182 18.37 14.26 12.41
N TYR A 183 17.60 14.86 11.50
CA TYR A 183 17.48 14.36 10.13
C TYR A 183 18.37 15.10 9.12
N LYS A 184 19.17 16.07 9.58
CA LYS A 184 20.01 16.95 8.74
C LYS A 184 19.19 17.64 7.65
N LEU A 185 18.06 18.21 8.05
CA LEU A 185 17.16 18.92 7.14
C LEU A 185 17.54 20.40 7.05
N VAL A 186 17.54 20.92 5.83
CA VAL A 186 17.75 22.35 5.56
C VAL A 186 16.62 23.21 6.17
N THR A 187 16.87 24.51 6.32
CA THR A 187 15.82 25.43 6.78
C THR A 187 14.69 25.51 5.75
N ARG A 188 13.48 25.90 6.19
CA ARG A 188 12.36 26.09 5.25
C ARG A 188 12.66 27.16 4.21
N GLU A 189 13.30 28.27 4.59
CA GLU A 189 13.72 29.32 3.65
C GLU A 189 14.63 28.76 2.53
N GLU A 190 15.67 28.02 2.91
CA GLU A 190 16.59 27.40 1.96
C GLU A 190 15.86 26.37 1.08
N ALA A 191 14.98 25.55 1.65
CA ALA A 191 14.23 24.55 0.90
C ALA A 191 13.31 25.19 -0.15
N VAL A 192 12.52 26.20 0.22
CA VAL A 192 11.66 26.93 -0.73
C VAL A 192 12.52 27.54 -1.83
N ARG A 193 13.66 28.15 -1.48
CA ARG A 193 14.58 28.73 -2.46
C ARG A 193 15.14 27.67 -3.41
N SER A 194 15.57 26.52 -2.91
CA SER A 194 16.17 25.45 -3.72
C SER A 194 15.14 24.76 -4.63
N ILE A 195 13.87 24.63 -4.22
CA ILE A 195 12.81 24.12 -5.10
C ILE A 195 12.56 25.08 -6.28
N HIS A 196 12.55 26.39 -6.03
CA HIS A 196 12.20 27.36 -7.09
C HIS A 196 13.40 27.87 -7.89
N LEU A 197 14.59 27.87 -7.30
CA LEU A 197 15.84 28.39 -7.86
C LEU A 197 16.99 27.43 -7.52
N PRO A 198 16.96 26.18 -8.02
CA PRO A 198 17.99 25.19 -7.75
C PRO A 198 19.34 25.60 -8.33
N ARG A 199 20.42 25.35 -7.57
CA ARG A 199 21.79 25.53 -8.06
C ARG A 199 22.33 24.25 -8.69
N ASP A 200 22.02 23.11 -8.07
CA ASP A 200 22.41 21.79 -8.50
C ASP A 200 21.37 20.73 -8.09
N HIS A 201 21.61 19.48 -8.48
CA HIS A 201 20.74 18.34 -8.17
C HIS A 201 20.71 17.98 -6.67
N GLU A 202 21.78 18.25 -5.91
CA GLU A 202 21.83 17.92 -4.49
C GLU A 202 20.99 18.91 -3.67
N ASP A 203 20.99 20.19 -4.05
CA ASP A 203 20.10 21.21 -3.50
C ASP A 203 18.62 20.82 -3.67
N LEU A 204 18.24 20.35 -4.86
CA LEU A 204 16.88 19.86 -5.14
C LEU A 204 16.53 18.65 -4.28
N LYS A 205 17.47 17.73 -4.13
CA LYS A 205 17.27 16.51 -3.34
C LYS A 205 17.06 16.84 -1.86
N GLN A 206 17.86 17.73 -1.28
CA GLN A 206 17.70 18.17 0.11
C GLN A 206 16.39 18.93 0.33
N ALA A 207 16.03 19.82 -0.62
CA ALA A 207 14.78 20.56 -0.56
C ALA A 207 13.57 19.63 -0.66
N ARG A 208 13.55 18.71 -1.63
CA ARG A 208 12.51 17.68 -1.76
C ARG A 208 12.40 16.87 -0.47
N ARG A 209 13.52 16.36 0.06
CA ARG A 209 13.55 15.58 1.30
C ARG A 209 12.94 16.35 2.49
N ARG A 210 13.20 17.65 2.59
CA ARG A 210 12.63 18.53 3.62
C ARG A 210 11.10 18.62 3.51
N PHE A 211 10.57 18.88 2.32
CA PHE A 211 9.12 19.04 2.11
C PHE A 211 8.36 17.73 2.19
N VAL A 212 8.91 16.65 1.65
CA VAL A 212 8.34 15.30 1.79
C VAL A 212 8.12 14.98 3.27
N TYR A 213 9.15 15.17 4.10
CA TYR A 213 9.03 14.92 5.54
C TYR A 213 8.07 15.90 6.22
N GLU A 214 8.08 17.19 5.85
CA GLU A 214 7.16 18.19 6.42
C GLU A 214 5.70 17.86 6.15
N GLU A 215 5.35 17.60 4.88
CA GLU A 215 4.00 17.28 4.46
C GLU A 215 3.49 16.01 5.17
N PHE A 216 4.32 14.96 5.22
CA PHE A 216 3.98 13.75 5.95
C PHE A 216 3.86 13.99 7.45
N LEU A 217 4.73 14.80 8.07
CA LEU A 217 4.63 15.07 9.51
C LEU A 217 3.34 15.81 9.83
N LEU A 218 2.98 16.85 9.06
CA LEU A 218 1.74 17.60 9.27
C LEU A 218 0.51 16.69 9.09
N PHE A 219 0.49 15.87 8.04
CA PHE A 219 -0.56 14.90 7.83
C PHE A 219 -0.66 13.88 8.97
N GLN A 220 0.47 13.32 9.42
CA GLN A 220 0.50 12.35 10.50
C GLN A 220 0.12 12.98 11.85
N LEU A 221 0.52 14.22 12.13
CA LEU A 221 0.07 14.95 13.32
C LEU A 221 -1.46 15.11 13.34
N LYS A 222 -2.04 15.48 12.19
CA LYS A 222 -3.49 15.55 12.00
C LYS A 222 -4.16 14.21 12.35
N MET A 223 -3.66 13.12 11.74
CA MET A 223 -4.22 11.78 11.94
C MET A 223 -4.07 11.29 13.39
N GLN A 224 -2.90 11.49 14.01
CA GLN A 224 -2.65 11.07 15.39
C GLN A 224 -3.48 11.87 16.40
N ALA A 225 -3.67 13.17 16.17
CA ALA A 225 -4.54 14.00 17.01
C ALA A 225 -6.01 13.60 16.89
N LEU A 226 -6.48 13.32 15.67
CA LEU A 226 -7.84 12.83 15.43
C LEU A 226 -8.08 11.50 16.15
N ARG A 227 -7.14 10.54 16.01
CA ARG A 227 -7.19 9.24 16.71
C ARG A 227 -7.23 9.40 18.22
N LYS A 228 -6.36 10.25 18.77
CA LYS A 228 -6.34 10.52 20.22
C LYS A 228 -7.70 11.04 20.69
N ARG A 229 -8.28 11.99 19.96
CA ARG A 229 -9.60 12.54 20.27
C ARG A 229 -10.70 11.49 20.17
N GLU A 230 -10.77 10.73 19.08
CA GLU A 230 -11.79 9.68 18.89
C GLU A 230 -11.70 8.60 19.97
N ARG A 231 -10.48 8.21 20.35
CA ARG A 231 -10.23 7.30 21.46
C ARG A 231 -10.74 7.88 22.78
N GLU A 232 -10.41 9.14 23.07
CA GLU A 232 -10.83 9.83 24.29
C GLU A 232 -12.35 10.09 24.37
N GLU A 233 -13.01 10.30 23.23
CA GLU A 233 -14.47 10.50 23.11
C GLU A 233 -15.27 9.19 23.17
N THR A 234 -14.61 8.04 23.00
CA THR A 234 -15.27 6.73 22.99
C THR A 234 -15.04 6.00 24.32
N PRO A 235 -15.97 6.11 25.30
CA PRO A 235 -15.85 5.36 26.54
C PRO A 235 -15.81 3.86 26.25
N GLY A 236 -14.81 3.18 26.77
CA GLY A 236 -14.65 1.74 26.67
C GLY A 236 -14.93 1.04 28.00
N MET A 237 -15.05 -0.27 27.92
CA MET A 237 -15.09 -1.13 29.10
C MET A 237 -13.66 -1.41 29.57
N LYS A 238 -13.26 -0.83 30.71
CA LYS A 238 -11.95 -1.13 31.29
C LYS A 238 -11.91 -2.57 31.81
N GLN A 239 -11.15 -3.43 31.15
CA GLN A 239 -11.04 -4.84 31.52
C GLN A 239 -9.93 -5.03 32.57
N ALA A 240 -10.31 -5.50 33.75
CA ALA A 240 -9.37 -5.78 34.84
C ALA A 240 -9.12 -7.29 34.92
N PHE A 241 -7.92 -7.71 34.52
CA PHE A 241 -7.49 -9.11 34.55
C PHE A 241 -6.05 -9.25 35.05
N ASP A 242 -5.74 -10.38 35.68
CA ASP A 242 -4.39 -10.68 36.16
C ASP A 242 -3.46 -11.05 34.98
N SER A 243 -2.34 -10.36 34.89
CA SER A 243 -1.34 -10.60 33.83
C SER A 243 -0.53 -11.87 34.08
N THR A 244 -0.46 -12.34 35.33
CA THR A 244 0.22 -13.59 35.67
C THR A 244 -0.55 -14.80 35.14
N GLU A 245 -1.88 -14.78 35.19
CA GLU A 245 -2.72 -15.83 34.60
C GLU A 245 -2.58 -15.90 33.08
N LEU A 246 -2.50 -14.74 32.41
CA LEU A 246 -2.21 -14.68 30.97
C LEU A 246 -0.86 -15.33 30.64
N VAL A 247 0.19 -15.03 31.42
CA VAL A 247 1.51 -15.64 31.23
C VAL A 247 1.42 -17.16 31.44
N ASN A 248 0.73 -17.63 32.47
CA ASN A 248 0.52 -19.05 32.71
C ASN A 248 -0.20 -19.74 31.54
N PHE A 249 -1.25 -19.11 31.00
CA PHE A 249 -1.93 -19.62 29.81
C PHE A 249 -1.02 -19.69 28.60
N THR A 250 -0.22 -18.64 28.34
CA THR A 250 0.73 -18.66 27.22
C THR A 250 1.79 -19.76 27.35
N ASN A 251 2.15 -20.16 28.58
CA ASN A 251 3.06 -21.28 28.83
C ASN A 251 2.42 -22.67 28.65
N LEU A 252 1.08 -22.77 28.65
CA LEU A 252 0.34 -24.01 28.41
C LEU A 252 0.11 -24.30 26.91
N LEU A 253 0.43 -23.32 26.05
CA LEU A 253 0.35 -23.47 24.61
C LEU A 253 1.37 -24.53 24.13
N PRO A 254 1.05 -25.28 23.07
CA PRO A 254 1.93 -26.34 22.57
C PRO A 254 3.23 -25.80 21.92
N PHE A 255 3.34 -24.49 21.73
CA PHE A 255 4.51 -23.81 21.16
C PHE A 255 4.72 -22.46 21.86
N PRO A 256 5.98 -21.97 21.93
CA PRO A 256 6.26 -20.65 22.46
C PRO A 256 5.81 -19.56 21.48
N LEU A 257 5.35 -18.42 22.04
CA LEU A 257 5.05 -17.23 21.25
C LEU A 257 6.32 -16.61 20.66
N THR A 258 6.24 -16.15 19.42
CA THR A 258 7.27 -15.33 18.77
C THR A 258 7.41 -13.95 19.44
N ASN A 259 8.48 -13.21 19.18
CA ASN A 259 8.63 -11.87 19.75
C ASN A 259 7.57 -10.92 19.18
N ALA A 260 7.24 -11.07 17.89
CA ALA A 260 6.15 -10.33 17.26
C ALA A 260 4.80 -10.62 17.94
N GLN A 261 4.48 -11.89 18.19
CA GLN A 261 3.24 -12.28 18.89
C GLN A 261 3.21 -11.72 20.32
N LYS A 262 4.31 -11.79 21.07
CA LYS A 262 4.39 -11.20 22.43
C LYS A 262 4.18 -9.69 22.42
N ARG A 263 4.81 -8.99 21.48
CA ARG A 263 4.64 -7.54 21.30
C ARG A 263 3.18 -7.20 21.03
N VAL A 264 2.55 -7.90 20.08
CA VAL A 264 1.14 -7.68 19.72
C VAL A 264 0.18 -8.00 20.88
N VAL A 265 0.41 -9.09 21.62
CA VAL A 265 -0.37 -9.42 22.82
C VAL A 265 -0.27 -8.31 23.86
N ASN A 266 0.92 -7.73 24.07
CA ASN A 266 1.10 -6.60 24.98
C ASN A 266 0.38 -5.34 24.48
N GLU A 267 0.41 -5.04 23.18
CA GLU A 267 -0.35 -3.93 22.57
C GLU A 267 -1.87 -4.09 22.80
N ILE A 268 -2.42 -5.28 22.54
CA ILE A 268 -3.85 -5.58 22.73
C ILE A 268 -4.24 -5.50 24.21
N THR A 269 -3.49 -6.18 25.10
CA THR A 269 -3.81 -6.20 26.53
C THR A 269 -3.64 -4.85 27.21
N HIS A 270 -2.74 -3.99 26.70
CA HIS A 270 -2.61 -2.61 27.14
C HIS A 270 -3.87 -1.80 26.81
N ASP A 271 -4.37 -1.93 25.58
CA ASP A 271 -5.59 -1.24 25.16
C ASP A 271 -6.83 -1.72 25.93
N MET A 272 -6.97 -3.03 26.14
CA MET A 272 -8.09 -3.62 26.91
C MET A 272 -8.13 -3.13 28.37
N LYS A 273 -6.97 -2.78 28.96
CA LYS A 273 -6.88 -2.20 30.31
C LYS A 273 -7.12 -0.69 30.34
N SER A 274 -7.19 -0.04 29.19
CA SER A 274 -7.42 1.40 29.09
C SER A 274 -8.90 1.74 29.32
N PRO A 275 -9.23 2.97 29.74
CA PRO A 275 -10.62 3.41 29.90
C PRO A 275 -11.35 3.65 28.55
N TYR A 276 -10.62 3.55 27.44
CA TYR A 276 -11.11 3.79 26.09
C TYR A 276 -11.25 2.49 25.32
N ARG A 277 -12.23 2.43 24.42
CA ARG A 277 -12.49 1.24 23.60
C ARG A 277 -11.32 0.95 22.65
N MET A 278 -10.83 -0.29 22.65
CA MET A 278 -9.89 -0.76 21.64
C MET A 278 -10.55 -0.84 20.25
N ASN A 279 -9.89 -0.30 19.23
CA ASN A 279 -10.28 -0.43 17.83
C ASN A 279 -9.05 -0.76 16.98
N ARG A 280 -8.72 -2.06 16.88
CA ARG A 280 -7.42 -2.51 16.40
C ARG A 280 -7.53 -3.49 15.23
N LEU A 281 -6.66 -3.32 14.24
CA LEU A 281 -6.43 -4.25 13.14
C LEU A 281 -5.17 -5.07 13.43
N LEU A 282 -5.34 -6.36 13.66
CA LEU A 282 -4.30 -7.36 13.71
C LEU A 282 -4.02 -7.90 12.31
N GLN A 283 -2.83 -7.61 11.82
CA GLN A 283 -2.34 -8.07 10.55
C GLN A 283 -1.19 -9.05 10.76
N GLY A 284 -1.16 -10.10 9.96
CA GLY A 284 -0.05 -11.03 9.92
C GLY A 284 -0.22 -11.96 8.74
N ASP A 285 0.88 -12.52 8.26
CA ASP A 285 0.84 -13.45 7.13
C ASP A 285 -0.04 -14.68 7.44
N VAL A 286 -0.47 -15.42 6.42
CA VAL A 286 -1.20 -16.69 6.59
C VAL A 286 -0.34 -17.63 7.42
N GLY A 287 -0.86 -18.10 8.55
CA GLY A 287 -0.13 -18.98 9.47
C GLY A 287 0.91 -18.30 10.38
N SER A 288 0.91 -16.97 10.47
CA SER A 288 1.69 -16.20 11.47
C SER A 288 1.20 -16.38 12.92
N GLY A 289 0.11 -17.12 13.14
CA GLY A 289 -0.44 -17.40 14.48
C GLY A 289 -1.43 -16.34 15.00
N LYS A 290 -2.12 -15.61 14.11
CA LYS A 290 -3.19 -14.66 14.48
C LYS A 290 -4.22 -15.25 15.45
N THR A 291 -4.64 -16.49 15.22
CA THR A 291 -5.60 -17.22 16.06
C THR A 291 -5.14 -17.37 17.51
N VAL A 292 -3.82 -17.49 17.75
CA VAL A 292 -3.26 -17.62 19.09
C VAL A 292 -3.34 -16.28 19.83
N VAL A 293 -3.03 -15.19 19.13
CA VAL A 293 -3.19 -13.84 19.66
C VAL A 293 -4.66 -13.57 20.01
N ALA A 294 -5.59 -13.98 19.13
CA ALA A 294 -7.02 -13.90 19.40
C ALA A 294 -7.44 -14.74 20.62
N ALA A 295 -6.91 -15.97 20.77
CA ALA A 295 -7.17 -16.82 21.92
C ALA A 295 -6.72 -16.18 23.25
N VAL A 296 -5.53 -15.55 23.26
CA VAL A 296 -5.02 -14.83 24.43
C VAL A 296 -5.89 -13.61 24.76
N ALA A 297 -6.34 -12.86 23.76
CA ALA A 297 -7.24 -11.72 23.95
C ALA A 297 -8.61 -12.16 24.51
N LEU A 298 -9.19 -13.22 23.93
CA LEU A 298 -10.43 -13.82 24.43
C LEU A 298 -10.28 -14.32 25.88
N TYR A 299 -9.15 -14.95 26.20
CA TYR A 299 -8.86 -15.38 27.57
C TYR A 299 -8.81 -14.21 28.54
N ALA A 300 -8.12 -13.12 28.18
CA ALA A 300 -8.06 -11.90 28.99
C ALA A 300 -9.47 -11.32 29.28
N THR A 301 -10.36 -11.35 28.28
CA THR A 301 -11.75 -10.89 28.43
C THR A 301 -12.55 -11.77 29.38
N VAL A 302 -12.37 -13.09 29.31
CA VAL A 302 -13.02 -14.02 30.22
C VAL A 302 -12.52 -13.84 31.66
N LEU A 303 -11.21 -13.61 31.84
CA LEU A 303 -10.64 -13.30 33.16
C LEU A 303 -11.18 -11.99 33.76
N ALA A 304 -11.56 -11.04 32.91
CA ALA A 304 -12.21 -9.80 33.36
C ALA A 304 -13.70 -9.97 33.70
N GLY A 305 -14.26 -11.18 33.55
CA GLY A 305 -15.66 -11.49 33.83
C GLY A 305 -16.62 -11.21 32.67
N HIS A 306 -16.10 -11.10 31.45
CA HIS A 306 -16.87 -10.81 30.24
C HIS A 306 -16.78 -11.95 29.22
N GLN A 307 -17.77 -12.04 28.34
CA GLN A 307 -17.81 -12.95 27.21
C GLN A 307 -17.08 -12.34 26.00
N GLY A 308 -16.53 -13.21 25.16
CA GLY A 308 -15.94 -12.84 23.87
C GLY A 308 -16.71 -13.42 22.68
N ALA A 309 -16.68 -12.74 21.55
CA ALA A 309 -17.27 -13.22 20.30
C ALA A 309 -16.24 -13.22 19.16
N LEU A 310 -16.22 -14.27 18.34
CA LEU A 310 -15.40 -14.37 17.13
C LEU A 310 -16.30 -14.62 15.91
N MET A 311 -16.41 -13.62 15.05
CA MET A 311 -17.15 -13.69 13.79
C MET A 311 -16.22 -14.06 12.62
N VAL A 312 -16.61 -15.07 11.85
CA VAL A 312 -15.85 -15.60 10.69
C VAL A 312 -16.78 -15.75 9.47
N PRO A 313 -16.28 -15.68 8.22
CA PRO A 313 -17.15 -15.49 7.06
C PRO A 313 -17.90 -16.76 6.63
N THR A 314 -17.41 -17.95 6.97
CA THR A 314 -17.98 -19.23 6.54
C THR A 314 -18.12 -20.23 7.68
N GLU A 315 -19.01 -21.20 7.52
CA GLU A 315 -19.31 -22.20 8.57
C GLU A 315 -18.09 -23.09 8.83
N ILE A 316 -17.42 -23.59 7.79
CA ILE A 316 -16.17 -24.36 7.93
C ILE A 316 -15.11 -23.60 8.74
N LEU A 317 -14.95 -22.30 8.49
CA LEU A 317 -14.00 -21.49 9.27
C LEU A 317 -14.45 -21.37 10.73
N ALA A 318 -15.74 -21.14 10.97
CA ALA A 318 -16.28 -21.08 12.32
C ALA A 318 -16.06 -22.39 13.09
N GLU A 319 -16.26 -23.54 12.44
CA GLU A 319 -15.97 -24.87 13.00
C GLU A 319 -14.48 -25.03 13.34
N GLN A 320 -13.59 -24.71 12.40
CA GLN A 320 -12.13 -24.80 12.60
C GLN A 320 -11.66 -23.90 13.75
N HIS A 321 -12.17 -22.68 13.84
CA HIS A 321 -11.85 -21.77 14.94
C HIS A 321 -12.43 -22.26 16.26
N ALA A 322 -13.66 -22.75 16.29
CA ALA A 322 -14.28 -23.29 17.50
C ALA A 322 -13.49 -24.49 18.02
N GLU A 323 -13.10 -25.44 17.16
CA GLU A 323 -12.30 -26.60 17.54
C GLU A 323 -10.92 -26.20 18.05
N SER A 324 -10.23 -25.31 17.33
CA SER A 324 -8.90 -24.81 17.73
C SER A 324 -8.94 -24.04 19.05
N LEU A 325 -9.93 -23.17 19.25
CA LEU A 325 -10.11 -22.41 20.49
C LEU A 325 -10.50 -23.33 21.65
N THR A 326 -11.37 -24.32 21.42
CA THR A 326 -11.75 -25.30 22.45
C THR A 326 -10.51 -26.05 22.94
N ALA A 327 -9.68 -26.57 22.02
CA ALA A 327 -8.46 -27.30 22.37
C ALA A 327 -7.45 -26.46 23.17
N MET A 328 -7.42 -25.13 22.98
CA MET A 328 -6.56 -24.23 23.74
C MET A 328 -7.18 -23.83 25.10
N LEU A 329 -8.45 -23.47 25.11
CA LEU A 329 -9.13 -22.80 26.23
C LEU A 329 -9.76 -23.79 27.24
N GLU A 330 -10.05 -25.03 26.84
CA GLU A 330 -10.60 -26.05 27.75
C GLU A 330 -9.63 -26.38 28.90
N LYS A 331 -8.31 -26.28 28.65
CA LYS A 331 -7.26 -26.47 29.68
C LYS A 331 -7.33 -25.48 30.84
N VAL A 332 -7.99 -24.34 30.64
CA VAL A 332 -8.20 -23.29 31.65
C VAL A 332 -9.69 -23.16 32.03
N GLY A 333 -10.52 -24.15 31.70
CA GLY A 333 -11.91 -24.24 32.14
C GLY A 333 -12.89 -23.34 31.37
N ILE A 334 -12.51 -22.88 30.17
CA ILE A 334 -13.32 -21.93 29.40
C ILE A 334 -14.16 -22.66 28.36
N SER A 335 -15.47 -22.40 28.39
CA SER A 335 -16.43 -22.98 27.44
C SER A 335 -16.54 -22.15 26.15
N VAL A 336 -16.34 -22.81 25.01
CA VAL A 336 -16.51 -22.26 23.67
C VAL A 336 -17.79 -22.80 23.04
N GLY A 337 -18.61 -21.94 22.48
CA GLY A 337 -19.82 -22.29 21.72
C GLY A 337 -19.67 -22.00 20.23
N LEU A 338 -20.40 -22.75 19.39
CA LEU A 338 -20.45 -22.56 17.93
C LEU A 338 -21.88 -22.18 17.50
N LEU A 339 -22.03 -21.05 16.82
CA LEU A 339 -23.31 -20.60 16.24
C LEU A 339 -23.17 -20.31 14.74
N THR A 340 -23.69 -21.21 13.93
CA THR A 340 -23.73 -21.11 12.46
C THR A 340 -25.19 -21.13 11.95
N GLY A 341 -25.38 -21.02 10.63
CA GLY A 341 -26.70 -21.14 10.00
C GLY A 341 -27.25 -22.57 10.02
N SER A 342 -26.36 -23.57 10.09
CA SER A 342 -26.71 -24.99 10.24
C SER A 342 -27.24 -25.35 11.64
N VAL A 343 -26.87 -24.62 12.70
CA VAL A 343 -27.40 -24.84 14.06
C VAL A 343 -28.86 -24.38 14.17
N LYS A 344 -29.80 -25.34 14.20
CA LYS A 344 -31.25 -25.10 14.18
C LYS A 344 -32.00 -25.79 15.33
N GLY A 345 -33.24 -25.39 15.55
CA GLY A 345 -34.19 -26.10 16.40
C GLY A 345 -33.90 -26.01 17.90
N LYS A 346 -33.85 -27.18 18.58
CA LYS A 346 -33.68 -27.27 20.04
C LYS A 346 -32.26 -26.87 20.47
N ALA A 347 -31.24 -27.38 19.77
CA ALA A 347 -29.84 -27.10 20.06
C ALA A 347 -29.52 -25.60 20.01
N ARG A 348 -30.06 -24.89 19.02
CA ARG A 348 -29.93 -23.42 18.92
C ARG A 348 -30.51 -22.71 20.14
N ARG A 349 -31.73 -23.08 20.55
CA ARG A 349 -32.40 -22.46 21.72
C ARG A 349 -31.64 -22.71 23.02
N GLU A 350 -31.15 -23.94 23.22
CA GLU A 350 -30.34 -24.28 24.39
C GLU A 350 -29.01 -23.51 24.41
N LEU A 351 -28.34 -23.37 23.26
CA LEU A 351 -27.11 -22.59 23.14
C LEU A 351 -27.35 -21.10 23.45
N LEU A 352 -28.37 -20.48 22.83
CA LEU A 352 -28.67 -19.07 23.06
C LEU A 352 -29.04 -18.79 24.52
N GLN A 353 -29.73 -19.72 25.17
CA GLN A 353 -30.04 -19.60 26.60
C GLN A 353 -28.75 -19.64 27.44
N ARG A 354 -27.86 -20.60 27.18
CA ARG A 354 -26.54 -20.68 27.85
C ARG A 354 -25.66 -19.44 27.62
N VAL A 355 -25.72 -18.85 26.42
CA VAL A 355 -25.01 -17.59 26.11
C VAL A 355 -25.57 -16.44 26.94
N LYS A 356 -26.90 -16.35 27.04
CA LYS A 356 -27.58 -15.34 27.84
C LYS A 356 -27.32 -15.49 29.34
N ASP A 357 -27.21 -16.71 29.83
CA ASP A 357 -26.96 -17.02 31.24
C ASP A 357 -25.47 -16.86 31.62
N GLY A 358 -24.58 -16.76 30.63
CA GLY A 358 -23.13 -16.59 30.82
C GLY A 358 -22.33 -17.88 30.89
N ASP A 359 -22.97 -19.04 30.68
CA ASP A 359 -22.31 -20.37 30.70
C ASP A 359 -21.37 -20.58 29.51
N VAL A 360 -21.60 -19.86 28.41
CA VAL A 360 -20.72 -19.84 27.23
C VAL A 360 -19.82 -18.63 27.32
N HIS A 361 -18.54 -18.83 27.53
CA HIS A 361 -17.57 -17.75 27.73
C HIS A 361 -17.12 -17.14 26.40
N VAL A 362 -16.97 -17.97 25.36
CA VAL A 362 -16.58 -17.53 24.01
C VAL A 362 -17.57 -18.08 22.99
N LEU A 363 -18.13 -17.22 22.14
CA LEU A 363 -19.02 -17.62 21.06
C LEU A 363 -18.36 -17.41 19.69
N VAL A 364 -18.17 -18.49 18.94
CA VAL A 364 -17.65 -18.47 17.57
C VAL A 364 -18.81 -18.66 16.60
N GLY A 365 -18.84 -17.92 15.51
CA GLY A 365 -19.93 -18.06 14.55
C GLY A 365 -19.79 -17.25 13.29
N THR A 366 -20.77 -17.41 12.41
CA THR A 366 -20.86 -16.63 11.17
C THR A 366 -21.69 -15.36 11.40
N HIS A 367 -22.28 -14.81 10.33
CA HIS A 367 -23.30 -13.76 10.42
C HIS A 367 -24.52 -14.15 11.29
N ALA A 368 -24.63 -15.40 11.76
CA ALA A 368 -25.60 -15.79 12.78
C ALA A 368 -25.41 -15.02 14.11
N LEU A 369 -24.19 -14.59 14.45
CA LEU A 369 -23.89 -13.86 15.69
C LEU A 369 -24.57 -12.48 15.80
N ILE A 370 -24.89 -11.86 14.65
CA ILE A 370 -25.49 -10.52 14.59
C ILE A 370 -27.01 -10.55 14.58
N GLN A 371 -27.64 -11.73 14.64
CA GLN A 371 -29.09 -11.83 14.66
C GLN A 371 -29.66 -11.34 15.99
N ASP A 372 -30.86 -10.74 15.97
CA ASP A 372 -31.46 -10.06 17.13
C ASP A 372 -31.61 -10.96 18.36
N GLU A 373 -31.89 -12.25 18.16
CA GLU A 373 -32.06 -13.25 19.21
C GLU A 373 -30.79 -13.60 20.00
N VAL A 374 -29.60 -13.25 19.49
CA VAL A 374 -28.34 -13.48 20.19
C VAL A 374 -28.15 -12.38 21.23
N ILE A 375 -28.31 -12.74 22.50
CA ILE A 375 -28.19 -11.82 23.65
C ILE A 375 -27.10 -12.37 24.57
N TYR A 376 -26.05 -11.58 24.79
CA TYR A 376 -24.96 -11.89 25.70
C TYR A 376 -25.31 -11.42 27.12
N SER A 377 -24.79 -12.11 28.13
CA SER A 377 -24.82 -11.65 29.53
C SER A 377 -23.94 -10.40 29.69
N SER A 378 -22.72 -10.46 29.19
CA SER A 378 -21.80 -9.33 29.17
C SER A 378 -20.76 -9.52 28.07
N LEU A 379 -20.84 -8.79 26.96
CA LEU A 379 -19.90 -8.90 25.84
C LEU A 379 -18.79 -7.85 25.98
N GLY A 380 -17.54 -8.28 26.17
CA GLY A 380 -16.39 -7.39 26.38
C GLY A 380 -15.44 -7.28 25.19
N LEU A 381 -15.40 -8.29 24.30
CA LEU A 381 -14.51 -8.30 23.13
C LEU A 381 -15.22 -8.91 21.92
N VAL A 382 -15.10 -8.23 20.78
CA VAL A 382 -15.57 -8.68 19.48
C VAL A 382 -14.39 -8.80 18.53
N ILE A 383 -14.18 -10.00 18.00
CA ILE A 383 -13.18 -10.30 17.00
C ILE A 383 -13.87 -10.57 15.65
N THR A 384 -13.40 -9.95 14.57
CA THR A 384 -13.86 -10.26 13.20
C THR A 384 -12.67 -10.67 12.35
N ASP A 385 -12.67 -11.92 11.87
CA ASP A 385 -11.64 -12.40 10.94
C ASP A 385 -12.02 -12.15 9.48
N GLU A 386 -11.03 -11.99 8.62
CA GLU A 386 -11.19 -11.64 7.19
C GLU A 386 -12.20 -10.49 6.98
N GLN A 387 -12.00 -9.39 7.71
CA GLN A 387 -12.97 -8.30 7.82
C GLN A 387 -13.48 -7.75 6.47
N HIS A 388 -12.67 -7.84 5.41
CA HIS A 388 -13.00 -7.34 4.07
C HIS A 388 -14.20 -8.08 3.43
N ARG A 389 -14.59 -9.24 3.98
CA ARG A 389 -15.79 -9.99 3.54
C ARG A 389 -17.09 -9.49 4.18
N PHE A 390 -17.01 -8.63 5.19
CA PHE A 390 -18.18 -8.16 5.93
C PHE A 390 -18.52 -6.70 5.61
N GLY A 391 -19.81 -6.43 5.42
CA GLY A 391 -20.31 -5.07 5.22
C GLY A 391 -20.07 -4.19 6.46
N VAL A 392 -19.96 -2.87 6.26
CA VAL A 392 -19.85 -1.88 7.36
C VAL A 392 -20.99 -2.05 8.38
N GLY A 393 -22.22 -2.29 7.91
CA GLY A 393 -23.40 -2.48 8.76
C GLY A 393 -23.32 -3.73 9.66
N GLN A 394 -22.83 -4.86 9.14
CA GLN A 394 -22.71 -6.10 9.91
C GLN A 394 -21.74 -5.94 11.09
N ARG A 395 -20.61 -5.27 10.86
CA ARG A 395 -19.62 -4.97 11.91
C ARG A 395 -20.19 -4.05 12.99
N ARG A 396 -21.03 -3.08 12.60
CA ARG A 396 -21.70 -2.18 13.53
C ARG A 396 -22.71 -2.92 14.43
N VAL A 397 -23.52 -3.81 13.87
CA VAL A 397 -24.52 -4.56 14.65
C VAL A 397 -23.85 -5.45 15.71
N LEU A 398 -22.73 -6.13 15.39
CA LEU A 398 -22.03 -6.95 16.38
C LEU A 398 -21.46 -6.12 17.52
N ARG A 399 -20.96 -4.91 17.22
CA ARG A 399 -20.49 -3.96 18.24
C ARG A 399 -21.62 -3.47 19.15
N GLU A 400 -22.81 -3.27 18.60
CA GLU A 400 -23.99 -2.80 19.34
C GLU A 400 -24.62 -3.88 20.23
N LYS A 401 -24.15 -5.14 20.15
CA LYS A 401 -24.58 -6.24 21.04
C LYS A 401 -24.01 -6.15 22.47
N GLY A 402 -22.97 -5.35 22.68
CA GLY A 402 -22.37 -5.12 24.00
C GLY A 402 -22.37 -3.63 24.37
N GLU A 403 -22.15 -3.34 25.64
CA GLU A 403 -21.98 -1.96 26.13
C GLU A 403 -20.54 -1.50 25.87
N SER A 404 -20.28 -1.03 24.65
CA SER A 404 -18.95 -0.58 24.17
C SER A 404 -17.84 -1.65 24.26
N PRO A 405 -18.04 -2.85 23.67
CA PRO A 405 -17.01 -3.89 23.66
C PRO A 405 -15.77 -3.45 22.89
N ASP A 406 -14.63 -3.97 23.29
CA ASP A 406 -13.39 -3.83 22.52
C ASP A 406 -13.52 -4.54 21.17
N VAL A 407 -12.86 -3.97 20.14
CA VAL A 407 -12.99 -4.44 18.75
C VAL A 407 -11.62 -4.79 18.18
N LEU A 408 -11.47 -6.04 17.74
CA LEU A 408 -10.28 -6.55 17.08
C LEU A 408 -10.62 -7.11 15.70
N PHE A 409 -10.05 -6.53 14.66
CA PHE A 409 -10.15 -7.04 13.29
C PHE A 409 -8.92 -7.87 12.96
N MET A 410 -9.08 -8.99 12.25
CA MET A 410 -7.97 -9.77 11.73
C MET A 410 -7.99 -9.79 10.20
N THR A 411 -6.81 -9.79 9.60
CA THR A 411 -6.66 -9.98 8.15
C THR A 411 -5.44 -10.84 7.86
N ALA A 412 -5.59 -11.74 6.88
CA ALA A 412 -4.48 -12.51 6.34
C ALA A 412 -3.70 -11.77 5.25
N THR A 413 -4.29 -10.74 4.64
CA THR A 413 -3.63 -9.96 3.60
C THR A 413 -2.68 -8.95 4.22
N PRO A 414 -1.36 -9.08 4.00
CA PRO A 414 -0.43 -8.10 4.48
C PRO A 414 -0.59 -6.83 3.65
N ILE A 415 -1.18 -5.79 4.22
CA ILE A 415 -1.24 -4.45 3.64
C ILE A 415 -0.01 -3.69 4.14
N PRO A 416 0.73 -2.98 3.26
CA PRO A 416 1.84 -2.15 3.71
C PRO A 416 1.38 -1.23 4.84
N ARG A 417 2.16 -1.16 5.92
CA ARG A 417 1.74 -0.55 7.19
C ARG A 417 1.23 0.88 7.02
N THR A 418 1.85 1.64 6.11
CA THR A 418 1.47 3.02 5.77
C THR A 418 0.15 3.10 5.01
N LEU A 419 -0.11 2.16 4.10
CA LEU A 419 -1.40 2.05 3.41
C LEU A 419 -2.50 1.66 4.37
N ALA A 420 -2.25 0.71 5.27
CA ALA A 420 -3.24 0.30 6.27
C ALA A 420 -3.69 1.49 7.12
N ILE A 421 -2.76 2.35 7.54
CA ILE A 421 -3.07 3.52 8.39
C ILE A 421 -3.83 4.61 7.63
N THR A 422 -3.57 4.76 6.33
CA THR A 422 -4.24 5.78 5.51
C THR A 422 -5.64 5.33 5.10
N VAL A 423 -5.76 4.06 4.66
CA VAL A 423 -7.03 3.46 4.22
C VAL A 423 -7.95 3.14 5.39
N PHE A 424 -7.38 2.74 6.53
CA PHE A 424 -8.14 2.37 7.73
C PHE A 424 -8.03 3.38 8.86
N GLY A 425 -7.65 4.62 8.55
CA GLY A 425 -7.63 5.85 9.36
C GLY A 425 -7.87 5.74 10.86
N GLU A 426 -9.06 5.29 11.26
CA GLU A 426 -9.59 5.19 12.63
C GLU A 426 -9.06 3.99 13.45
N MET A 427 -8.32 3.05 12.85
CA MET A 427 -7.84 1.82 13.51
C MET A 427 -6.35 1.86 13.89
N ASP A 428 -6.03 1.37 15.08
CA ASP A 428 -4.66 1.03 15.47
C ASP A 428 -4.22 -0.27 14.78
N VAL A 429 -2.97 -0.34 14.30
CA VAL A 429 -2.50 -1.49 13.50
C VAL A 429 -1.39 -2.23 14.24
N SER A 430 -1.64 -3.49 14.55
CA SER A 430 -0.66 -4.45 15.06
C SER A 430 -0.21 -5.38 13.93
N ILE A 431 1.10 -5.57 13.81
CA ILE A 431 1.69 -6.43 12.79
C ILE A 431 2.40 -7.60 13.45
N ILE A 432 2.13 -8.82 12.98
CA ILE A 432 2.93 -10.02 13.24
C ILE A 432 3.84 -10.24 12.02
N ASP A 433 5.10 -9.83 12.17
CA ASP A 433 6.19 -9.86 11.18
C ASP A 433 7.14 -11.06 11.34
N GLU A 434 6.83 -11.97 12.27
CA GLU A 434 7.60 -13.19 12.51
C GLU A 434 6.74 -14.44 12.31
N MET A 435 7.28 -15.44 11.62
CA MET A 435 6.65 -16.76 11.48
C MET A 435 7.00 -17.67 12.66
N PRO A 436 6.09 -18.56 13.10
CA PRO A 436 6.38 -19.56 14.12
C PRO A 436 7.55 -20.47 13.74
N ALA A 437 8.34 -20.89 14.73
CA ALA A 437 9.46 -21.81 14.52
C ALA A 437 8.97 -23.19 14.04
N GLY A 438 9.72 -23.81 13.12
CA GLY A 438 9.44 -25.15 12.59
C GLY A 438 8.69 -25.18 11.25
N ARG A 439 8.13 -24.04 10.79
CA ARG A 439 7.50 -23.97 9.46
C ARG A 439 8.54 -23.95 8.35
N LYS A 440 8.42 -24.87 7.39
CA LYS A 440 9.26 -24.88 6.19
C LYS A 440 8.79 -23.83 5.20
N ALA A 441 9.75 -23.15 4.56
CA ALA A 441 9.46 -22.19 3.50
C ALA A 441 8.87 -22.92 2.28
N ILE A 442 7.91 -22.28 1.60
CA ILE A 442 7.31 -22.84 0.39
C ILE A 442 8.26 -22.61 -0.76
N GLU A 443 8.66 -23.69 -1.44
CA GLU A 443 9.49 -23.58 -2.63
C GLU A 443 8.62 -23.12 -3.80
N THR A 444 8.90 -21.92 -4.32
CA THR A 444 8.10 -21.31 -5.38
C THR A 444 8.86 -21.34 -6.70
N TYR A 445 8.27 -21.93 -7.73
CA TYR A 445 8.87 -22.07 -9.06
C TYR A 445 7.99 -21.42 -10.12
N TRP A 446 8.59 -20.59 -10.98
CA TRP A 446 7.95 -20.10 -12.18
C TRP A 446 8.37 -20.95 -13.39
N VAL A 447 7.38 -21.47 -14.10
CA VAL A 447 7.53 -22.41 -15.21
C VAL A 447 6.61 -22.01 -16.36
N LYS A 448 7.01 -22.38 -17.58
CA LYS A 448 6.23 -22.16 -18.80
C LYS A 448 5.27 -23.33 -19.06
N HIS A 449 4.27 -23.07 -19.90
CA HIS A 449 3.22 -24.02 -20.25
C HIS A 449 3.72 -25.33 -20.89
N ASP A 450 4.88 -25.31 -21.55
CA ASP A 450 5.54 -26.48 -22.14
C ASP A 450 6.01 -27.51 -21.10
N MET A 451 6.24 -27.09 -19.86
CA MET A 451 6.64 -27.98 -18.75
C MET A 451 5.46 -28.63 -18.03
N LEU A 452 4.22 -28.44 -18.50
CA LEU A 452 3.02 -28.93 -17.81
C LEU A 452 3.07 -30.44 -17.52
N GLU A 453 3.47 -31.27 -18.49
CA GLU A 453 3.54 -32.73 -18.31
C GLU A 453 4.48 -33.13 -17.16
N ARG A 454 5.61 -32.44 -17.01
CA ARG A 454 6.57 -32.66 -15.92
C ARG A 454 5.98 -32.27 -14.56
N ILE A 455 5.17 -31.20 -14.52
CA ILE A 455 4.47 -30.76 -13.31
C ILE A 455 3.41 -31.78 -12.91
N LEU A 456 2.64 -32.30 -13.87
CA LEU A 456 1.63 -33.33 -13.59
C LEU A 456 2.26 -34.61 -13.04
N HIS A 457 3.42 -35.02 -13.55
CA HIS A 457 4.17 -36.16 -12.98
C HIS A 457 4.67 -35.88 -11.56
N PHE A 458 5.08 -34.65 -11.27
CA PHE A 458 5.45 -34.25 -9.91
C PHE A 458 4.25 -34.29 -8.95
N VAL A 459 3.09 -33.78 -9.38
CA VAL A 459 1.83 -33.85 -8.63
C VAL A 459 1.43 -35.31 -8.38
N GLU A 460 1.55 -36.18 -9.39
CA GLU A 460 1.28 -37.62 -9.25
C GLU A 460 2.14 -38.27 -8.16
N LYS A 461 3.43 -37.92 -8.08
CA LYS A 461 4.33 -38.43 -7.05
C LYS A 461 3.90 -37.98 -5.65
N GLU A 462 3.55 -36.71 -5.48
CA GLU A 462 3.09 -36.17 -4.19
C GLU A 462 1.78 -36.84 -3.74
N ILE A 463 0.85 -37.10 -4.67
CA ILE A 463 -0.39 -37.81 -4.37
C ILE A 463 -0.13 -39.27 -4.00
N HIS A 464 0.85 -39.92 -4.63
CA HIS A 464 1.24 -41.28 -4.27
C HIS A 464 1.79 -41.37 -2.83
N ASP A 465 2.44 -40.30 -2.36
CA ASP A 465 2.87 -40.15 -0.96
C ASP A 465 1.70 -39.84 0.00
N GLY A 466 0.45 -39.89 -0.48
CA GLY A 466 -0.77 -39.66 0.28
C GLY A 466 -1.16 -38.19 0.41
N ARG A 467 -0.52 -37.27 -0.33
CA ARG A 467 -0.72 -35.81 -0.23
C ARG A 467 -1.74 -35.31 -1.23
N GLN A 468 -2.05 -34.02 -1.14
CA GLN A 468 -3.08 -33.38 -1.96
C GLN A 468 -2.55 -32.15 -2.69
N ALA A 469 -3.23 -31.77 -3.78
CA ALA A 469 -2.86 -30.65 -4.63
C ALA A 469 -4.02 -29.71 -4.93
N TYR A 470 -3.75 -28.42 -4.89
CA TYR A 470 -4.64 -27.38 -5.42
C TYR A 470 -4.21 -27.02 -6.85
N VAL A 471 -5.19 -26.86 -7.74
CA VAL A 471 -4.99 -26.33 -9.09
C VAL A 471 -5.91 -25.13 -9.30
N ILE A 472 -5.32 -23.95 -9.47
CA ILE A 472 -6.04 -22.69 -9.53
C ILE A 472 -6.04 -22.13 -10.95
N CYS A 473 -7.22 -21.78 -11.44
CA CYS A 473 -7.43 -21.14 -12.73
C CYS A 473 -7.85 -19.67 -12.53
N PRO A 474 -7.33 -18.73 -13.35
CA PRO A 474 -7.70 -17.32 -13.23
C PRO A 474 -9.13 -17.06 -13.70
N LEU A 475 -9.70 -15.99 -13.15
CA LEU A 475 -10.88 -15.35 -13.71
C LEU A 475 -10.46 -14.50 -14.92
N ILE A 476 -11.25 -14.54 -15.98
CA ILE A 476 -11.14 -13.73 -17.18
C ILE A 476 -12.17 -12.60 -17.04
N GLU A 477 -11.66 -11.37 -16.89
CA GLU A 477 -12.44 -10.16 -16.57
C GLU A 477 -13.60 -9.84 -17.54
N GLU A 478 -13.69 -10.52 -18.69
CA GLU A 478 -14.67 -10.23 -19.74
C GLU A 478 -15.99 -11.04 -19.63
N SER A 479 -16.09 -12.13 -18.85
CA SER A 479 -17.39 -12.70 -18.42
C SER A 479 -17.29 -13.87 -17.42
N ASP A 480 -18.20 -13.92 -16.44
CA ASP A 480 -18.43 -15.07 -15.54
C ASP A 480 -18.76 -16.39 -16.27
N LYS A 481 -19.02 -16.36 -17.59
CA LYS A 481 -19.25 -17.54 -18.44
C LYS A 481 -17.96 -18.20 -18.89
N LEU A 482 -16.95 -17.41 -19.23
CA LEU A 482 -15.66 -17.91 -19.68
C LEU A 482 -14.85 -18.51 -18.51
N ASP A 483 -15.00 -17.95 -17.31
CA ASP A 483 -14.27 -18.38 -16.10
C ASP A 483 -14.59 -19.81 -15.68
N VAL A 484 -15.88 -20.11 -15.66
CA VAL A 484 -16.39 -21.44 -15.32
C VAL A 484 -15.96 -22.44 -16.39
N GLN A 485 -15.93 -22.02 -17.65
CA GLN A 485 -15.51 -22.89 -18.75
C GLN A 485 -14.04 -23.25 -18.65
N ASN A 486 -13.15 -22.31 -18.33
CA ASN A 486 -11.72 -22.58 -18.19
C ASN A 486 -11.43 -23.57 -17.05
N ALA A 487 -12.09 -23.41 -15.89
CA ALA A 487 -11.96 -24.35 -14.77
C ALA A 487 -12.53 -25.74 -15.10
N ILE A 488 -13.63 -25.83 -15.86
CA ILE A 488 -14.21 -27.09 -16.34
C ILE A 488 -13.25 -27.77 -17.34
N ASP A 489 -12.65 -27.03 -18.25
CA ASP A 489 -11.74 -27.58 -19.26
C ASP A 489 -10.46 -28.14 -18.60
N VAL A 490 -9.90 -27.41 -17.63
CA VAL A 490 -8.77 -27.89 -16.82
C VAL A 490 -9.17 -29.11 -15.99
N HIS A 491 -10.34 -29.10 -15.36
CA HIS A 491 -10.86 -30.26 -14.63
C HIS A 491 -11.01 -31.49 -15.52
N ALA A 492 -11.61 -31.36 -16.71
CA ALA A 492 -11.77 -32.46 -17.64
C ALA A 492 -10.41 -33.03 -18.09
N THR A 493 -9.43 -32.15 -18.35
CA THR A 493 -8.07 -32.54 -18.72
C THR A 493 -7.38 -33.31 -17.60
N LEU A 494 -7.45 -32.80 -16.36
CA LEU A 494 -6.83 -33.44 -15.20
C LEU A 494 -7.55 -34.73 -14.81
N ALA A 495 -8.87 -34.76 -14.84
CA ALA A 495 -9.66 -35.97 -14.59
C ALA A 495 -9.33 -37.07 -15.61
N HIS A 496 -9.07 -36.70 -16.87
CA HIS A 496 -8.60 -37.65 -17.88
C HIS A 496 -7.18 -38.15 -17.59
N TYR A 497 -6.24 -37.26 -17.27
CA TYR A 497 -4.85 -37.62 -16.99
C TYR A 497 -4.69 -38.48 -15.73
N PHE A 498 -5.44 -38.15 -14.66
CA PHE A 498 -5.41 -38.84 -13.38
C PHE A 498 -6.45 -39.96 -13.26
N ASN A 499 -7.11 -40.34 -14.36
CA ASN A 499 -8.10 -41.40 -14.35
C ASN A 499 -7.52 -42.72 -13.82
N GLY A 500 -8.14 -43.28 -12.78
CA GLY A 500 -7.66 -44.48 -12.09
C GLY A 500 -6.43 -44.27 -11.19
N LYS A 501 -5.93 -43.04 -11.06
CA LYS A 501 -4.78 -42.68 -10.23
C LYS A 501 -5.14 -41.79 -9.03
N ALA A 502 -6.02 -40.81 -9.23
CA ALA A 502 -6.45 -39.86 -8.20
C ALA A 502 -7.87 -39.33 -8.49
N SER A 503 -8.57 -38.90 -7.43
CA SER A 503 -9.86 -38.22 -7.52
C SER A 503 -9.65 -36.72 -7.72
N VAL A 504 -10.32 -36.16 -8.73
CA VAL A 504 -10.22 -34.75 -9.12
C VAL A 504 -11.57 -34.06 -8.91
N GLY A 505 -11.61 -33.12 -7.95
CA GLY A 505 -12.78 -32.29 -7.66
C GLY A 505 -12.75 -30.97 -8.41
N LEU A 506 -13.92 -30.33 -8.55
CA LEU A 506 -14.09 -29.03 -9.18
C LEU A 506 -14.85 -28.09 -8.24
N MET A 507 -14.33 -26.88 -8.06
CA MET A 507 -15.02 -25.82 -7.31
C MET A 507 -14.97 -24.49 -8.07
N HIS A 508 -16.12 -23.90 -8.37
CA HIS A 508 -16.20 -22.61 -9.06
C HIS A 508 -17.29 -21.70 -8.49
N GLY A 509 -17.29 -20.43 -8.87
CA GLY A 509 -18.17 -19.39 -8.32
C GLY A 509 -19.68 -19.70 -8.39
N ARG A 510 -20.12 -20.44 -9.41
CA ARG A 510 -21.53 -20.79 -9.63
C ARG A 510 -22.09 -21.91 -8.75
N LEU A 511 -21.25 -22.66 -8.06
CA LEU A 511 -21.74 -23.66 -7.11
C LEU A 511 -22.47 -22.94 -5.97
N SER A 512 -23.55 -23.54 -5.50
CA SER A 512 -24.23 -23.11 -4.28
C SER A 512 -23.27 -23.19 -3.07
N ALA A 513 -23.61 -22.50 -1.98
CA ALA A 513 -22.79 -22.53 -0.76
C ALA A 513 -22.63 -23.98 -0.24
N ASP A 514 -23.73 -24.73 -0.21
CA ASP A 514 -23.77 -26.12 0.26
C ASP A 514 -22.90 -27.05 -0.61
N GLU A 515 -22.92 -26.88 -1.94
CA GLU A 515 -22.07 -27.65 -2.86
C GLU A 515 -20.58 -27.35 -2.67
N LYS A 516 -20.21 -26.07 -2.48
CA LYS A 516 -18.82 -25.68 -2.21
C LYS A 516 -18.33 -26.29 -0.90
N GLU A 517 -19.18 -26.27 0.12
CA GLU A 517 -18.88 -26.85 1.42
C GLU A 517 -18.68 -28.36 1.36
N GLU A 518 -19.53 -29.08 0.63
CA GLU A 518 -19.40 -30.52 0.44
C GLU A 518 -18.10 -30.89 -0.29
N VAL A 519 -17.76 -30.19 -1.39
CA VAL A 519 -16.49 -30.43 -2.12
C VAL A 519 -15.28 -30.14 -1.23
N MET A 520 -15.33 -29.06 -0.44
CA MET A 520 -14.23 -28.72 0.48
C MET A 520 -14.11 -29.72 1.62
N LYS A 521 -15.21 -30.28 2.11
CA LYS A 521 -15.22 -31.34 3.11
C LYS A 521 -14.58 -32.61 2.57
N GLN A 522 -14.98 -33.05 1.37
CA GLN A 522 -14.38 -34.19 0.67
C GLN A 522 -12.88 -34.00 0.44
N PHE A 523 -12.47 -32.80 0.07
CA PHE A 523 -11.05 -32.46 -0.04
C PHE A 523 -10.37 -32.50 1.33
N SER A 524 -10.95 -31.93 2.39
CA SER A 524 -10.33 -31.94 3.72
C SER A 524 -10.13 -33.35 4.31
N VAL A 525 -10.99 -34.30 3.98
CA VAL A 525 -10.89 -35.70 4.45
C VAL A 525 -10.11 -36.61 3.49
N ASN A 526 -9.52 -36.04 2.42
CA ASN A 526 -8.72 -36.74 1.40
C ASN A 526 -9.49 -37.69 0.46
N ASP A 527 -10.82 -37.55 0.36
CA ASP A 527 -11.64 -38.26 -0.65
C ASP A 527 -11.39 -37.70 -2.07
N VAL A 528 -11.05 -36.41 -2.13
CA VAL A 528 -10.56 -35.73 -3.33
C VAL A 528 -9.10 -35.35 -3.11
N GLN A 529 -8.19 -35.85 -3.95
CA GLN A 529 -6.76 -35.54 -3.83
C GLN A 529 -6.34 -34.30 -4.63
N ILE A 530 -7.04 -33.98 -5.72
CA ILE A 530 -6.77 -32.80 -6.54
C ILE A 530 -8.01 -31.92 -6.58
N LEU A 531 -7.90 -30.67 -6.13
CA LEU A 531 -8.99 -29.69 -6.23
C LEU A 531 -8.69 -28.65 -7.31
N VAL A 532 -9.45 -28.71 -8.41
CA VAL A 532 -9.45 -27.68 -9.45
C VAL A 532 -10.42 -26.58 -9.07
N SER A 533 -9.96 -25.33 -9.03
CA SER A 533 -10.83 -24.23 -8.66
C SER A 533 -10.43 -22.89 -9.24
N THR A 534 -11.36 -21.94 -9.25
CA THR A 534 -11.04 -20.53 -9.48
C THR A 534 -10.54 -19.87 -8.18
N THR A 535 -10.44 -18.54 -8.14
CA THR A 535 -10.09 -17.77 -6.91
C THR A 535 -11.02 -18.00 -5.71
N VAL A 536 -12.09 -18.78 -5.87
CA VAL A 536 -13.06 -19.09 -4.81
C VAL A 536 -12.47 -19.93 -3.66
N VAL A 537 -11.31 -20.60 -3.85
CA VAL A 537 -10.55 -21.26 -2.76
C VAL A 537 -10.05 -20.27 -1.69
N GLU A 538 -10.20 -18.96 -1.90
CA GLU A 538 -9.94 -17.93 -0.89
C GLU A 538 -10.66 -18.16 0.46
N VAL A 539 -11.65 -19.04 0.53
CA VAL A 539 -12.27 -19.43 1.80
C VAL A 539 -11.34 -20.33 2.61
N GLY A 540 -10.57 -19.71 3.52
CA GLY A 540 -10.23 -20.18 4.87
C GLY A 540 -9.66 -21.57 5.19
N VAL A 541 -10.04 -22.64 4.51
CA VAL A 541 -9.96 -24.01 5.01
C VAL A 541 -8.51 -24.46 5.15
N ASN A 542 -8.14 -24.87 6.37
CA ASN A 542 -6.87 -25.51 6.64
C ASN A 542 -6.87 -26.97 6.15
N VAL A 543 -6.04 -27.31 5.16
CA VAL A 543 -5.79 -28.70 4.75
C VAL A 543 -4.30 -29.00 4.90
N PRO A 544 -3.86 -29.56 6.05
CA PRO A 544 -2.44 -29.79 6.34
C PRO A 544 -1.73 -30.72 5.35
N ASN A 545 -2.49 -31.61 4.72
CA ASN A 545 -2.00 -32.60 3.76
C ASN A 545 -1.87 -32.06 2.32
N ALA A 546 -2.31 -30.83 2.06
CA ALA A 546 -2.13 -30.17 0.77
C ALA A 546 -0.71 -29.58 0.66
N THR A 547 0.15 -30.22 -0.13
CA THR A 547 1.56 -29.84 -0.28
C THR A 547 1.86 -29.13 -1.58
N VAL A 548 1.02 -29.27 -2.61
CA VAL A 548 1.27 -28.67 -3.94
C VAL A 548 0.19 -27.66 -4.30
N MET A 549 0.63 -26.47 -4.72
CA MET A 549 -0.19 -25.41 -5.29
C MET A 549 0.24 -25.20 -6.74
N VAL A 550 -0.65 -25.41 -7.71
CA VAL A 550 -0.41 -25.11 -9.13
C VAL A 550 -1.33 -23.98 -9.56
N ILE A 551 -0.77 -22.89 -10.08
CA ILE A 551 -1.53 -21.72 -10.52
C ILE A 551 -1.35 -21.59 -12.03
N TYR A 552 -2.42 -21.79 -12.80
CA TYR A 552 -2.46 -21.60 -14.24
C TYR A 552 -2.48 -20.10 -14.58
N ASP A 553 -1.87 -19.72 -15.71
CA ASP A 553 -1.83 -18.34 -16.21
C ASP A 553 -1.54 -17.32 -15.08
N ALA A 554 -0.52 -17.63 -14.26
CA ALA A 554 -0.24 -16.92 -13.01
C ALA A 554 0.01 -15.41 -13.20
N GLU A 555 0.42 -14.99 -14.40
CA GLU A 555 0.60 -13.58 -14.77
C GLU A 555 -0.69 -12.75 -14.74
N ARG A 556 -1.87 -13.39 -14.74
CA ARG A 556 -3.17 -12.72 -14.64
C ARG A 556 -3.52 -12.31 -13.23
N PHE A 557 -2.84 -12.86 -12.22
CA PHE A 557 -3.09 -12.53 -10.82
C PHE A 557 -2.18 -11.39 -10.34
N GLY A 558 -2.67 -10.63 -9.35
CA GLY A 558 -1.82 -9.71 -8.58
C GLY A 558 -0.90 -10.45 -7.61
N LEU A 559 0.21 -9.83 -7.18
CA LEU A 559 1.13 -10.46 -6.21
C LEU A 559 0.43 -10.84 -4.90
N SER A 560 -0.47 -9.97 -4.42
CA SER A 560 -1.23 -10.21 -3.19
C SER A 560 -2.16 -11.42 -3.28
N GLN A 561 -2.75 -11.67 -4.46
CA GLN A 561 -3.58 -12.86 -4.72
C GLN A 561 -2.73 -14.12 -4.81
N LEU A 562 -1.61 -14.07 -5.56
CA LEU A 562 -0.66 -15.17 -5.65
C LEU A 562 -0.11 -15.56 -4.29
N HIS A 563 0.19 -14.58 -3.43
CA HIS A 563 0.64 -14.83 -2.06
C HIS A 563 -0.42 -15.52 -1.20
N GLN A 564 -1.68 -15.07 -1.27
CA GLN A 564 -2.79 -15.71 -0.56
C GLN A 564 -3.01 -17.16 -1.01
N LEU A 565 -2.92 -17.41 -2.33
CA LEU A 565 -3.02 -18.74 -2.89
C LEU A 565 -1.85 -19.61 -2.42
N ARG A 566 -0.60 -19.12 -2.53
CA ARG A 566 0.58 -19.80 -2.01
C ARG A 566 0.42 -20.17 -0.52
N GLY A 567 -0.13 -19.28 0.29
CA GLY A 567 -0.38 -19.52 1.72
C GLY A 567 -1.41 -20.61 2.05
N ARG A 568 -2.11 -21.17 1.06
CA ARG A 568 -3.03 -22.31 1.25
C ARG A 568 -2.31 -23.64 1.42
N VAL A 569 -1.04 -23.73 1.02
CA VAL A 569 -0.18 -24.90 1.26
C VAL A 569 0.87 -24.62 2.34
N GLY A 570 1.62 -25.64 2.77
CA GLY A 570 2.66 -25.47 3.80
C GLY A 570 2.11 -25.29 5.20
N ARG A 571 1.01 -26.00 5.52
CA ARG A 571 0.38 -26.03 6.85
C ARG A 571 0.72 -27.29 7.68
N GLY A 572 1.27 -28.33 7.05
CA GLY A 572 1.82 -29.50 7.73
C GLY A 572 3.35 -29.51 7.80
N ASP A 573 3.94 -30.62 8.26
CA ASP A 573 5.40 -30.79 8.41
C ASP A 573 6.12 -31.10 7.09
N ALA A 574 5.36 -31.48 6.06
CA ALA A 574 5.89 -31.81 4.74
C ALA A 574 6.35 -30.56 3.98
N GLN A 575 7.38 -30.74 3.14
CA GLN A 575 7.80 -29.66 2.24
C GLN A 575 6.68 -29.34 1.25
N SER A 576 6.40 -28.06 1.05
CA SER A 576 5.33 -27.62 0.15
C SER A 576 5.89 -26.80 -1.02
N TYR A 577 5.16 -26.84 -2.12
CA TYR A 577 5.58 -26.35 -3.43
C TYR A 577 4.50 -25.47 -4.04
N CYS A 578 4.90 -24.33 -4.58
CA CYS A 578 4.03 -23.42 -5.33
C CYS A 578 4.56 -23.27 -6.75
N ILE A 579 3.78 -23.69 -7.73
CA ILE A 579 4.16 -23.74 -9.13
C ILE A 579 3.32 -22.73 -9.90
N LEU A 580 3.98 -21.70 -10.42
CA LEU A 580 3.39 -20.63 -11.22
C LEU A 580 3.55 -20.98 -12.70
N LEU A 581 2.49 -21.44 -13.35
CA LEU A 581 2.47 -21.72 -14.78
C LEU A 581 2.11 -20.43 -15.52
N ALA A 582 3.08 -19.81 -16.19
CA ALA A 582 2.90 -18.48 -16.78
C ALA A 582 3.85 -18.23 -17.95
N ASP A 583 3.38 -17.53 -19.00
CA ASP A 583 4.23 -17.06 -20.11
C ASP A 583 4.04 -15.55 -20.37
N PRO A 584 4.42 -14.69 -19.40
CA PRO A 584 4.20 -13.25 -19.47
C PRO A 584 4.98 -12.61 -20.63
N LYS A 585 4.24 -11.89 -21.48
CA LYS A 585 4.81 -11.15 -22.62
C LYS A 585 5.36 -9.77 -22.23
N SER A 586 4.89 -9.19 -21.12
CA SER A 586 5.30 -7.87 -20.63
C SER A 586 6.45 -7.95 -19.62
N GLU A 587 7.30 -6.93 -19.56
CA GLU A 587 8.37 -6.84 -18.57
C GLU A 587 7.81 -6.80 -17.13
N VAL A 588 6.73 -6.05 -16.90
CA VAL A 588 6.02 -6.01 -15.61
C VAL A 588 5.51 -7.40 -15.20
N GLY A 589 5.01 -8.19 -16.16
CA GLY A 589 4.56 -9.57 -15.88
C GLY A 589 5.71 -10.50 -15.49
N LYS A 590 6.87 -10.36 -16.14
CA LYS A 590 8.08 -11.12 -15.78
C LYS A 590 8.59 -10.72 -14.39
N GLU A 591 8.70 -9.42 -14.13
CA GLU A 591 9.15 -8.90 -12.85
C GLU A 591 8.26 -9.39 -11.70
N ARG A 592 6.95 -9.41 -11.91
CA ARG A 592 5.97 -9.99 -10.97
C ARG A 592 6.27 -11.46 -10.64
N MET A 593 6.51 -12.30 -11.66
CA MET A 593 6.81 -13.71 -11.43
C MET A 593 8.14 -13.88 -10.70
N THR A 594 9.16 -13.10 -11.07
CA THR A 594 10.47 -13.12 -10.40
C THR A 594 10.32 -12.78 -8.91
N ILE A 595 9.65 -11.67 -8.58
CA ILE A 595 9.42 -11.25 -7.19
C ILE A 595 8.73 -12.35 -6.37
N MET A 596 7.73 -13.01 -6.95
CA MET A 596 7.01 -14.11 -6.29
C MET A 596 7.91 -15.33 -5.99
N THR A 597 8.96 -15.55 -6.79
CA THR A 597 9.94 -16.64 -6.56
C THR A 597 11.06 -16.26 -5.59
N GLU A 598 11.36 -14.97 -5.41
CA GLU A 598 12.48 -14.50 -4.58
C GLU A 598 12.17 -14.44 -3.09
N THR A 599 10.92 -14.18 -2.70
CA THR A 599 10.54 -13.99 -1.29
C THR A 599 9.28 -14.75 -0.89
N ASN A 600 9.30 -15.27 0.33
CA ASN A 600 8.13 -15.86 0.98
C ASN A 600 7.37 -14.86 1.88
N ASP A 601 7.94 -13.67 2.10
CA ASP A 601 7.38 -12.66 2.99
C ASP A 601 6.29 -11.85 2.28
N GLY A 602 5.04 -12.01 2.74
CA GLY A 602 3.91 -11.30 2.18
C GLY A 602 3.97 -9.78 2.32
N PHE A 603 4.64 -9.23 3.33
CA PHE A 603 4.80 -7.78 3.48
C PHE A 603 5.69 -7.22 2.38
N VAL A 604 6.82 -7.87 2.11
CA VAL A 604 7.74 -7.50 1.02
C VAL A 604 7.03 -7.62 -0.34
N LEU A 605 6.22 -8.68 -0.55
CA LEU A 605 5.45 -8.83 -1.77
C LEU A 605 4.44 -7.70 -1.98
N SER A 606 3.75 -7.28 -0.93
CA SER A 606 2.77 -6.20 -1.01
C SER A 606 3.42 -4.83 -1.24
N GLU A 607 4.62 -4.58 -0.70
CA GLU A 607 5.41 -3.38 -1.02
C GLU A 607 5.81 -3.36 -2.50
N ARG A 608 6.33 -4.47 -3.03
CA ARG A 608 6.69 -4.59 -4.45
C ARG A 608 5.48 -4.52 -5.37
N ASP A 609 4.31 -5.05 -4.97
CA ASP A 609 3.06 -4.93 -5.74
C ASP A 609 2.64 -3.47 -5.90
N LEU A 610 2.81 -2.68 -4.84
CA LEU A 610 2.53 -1.25 -4.86
C LEU A 610 3.48 -0.48 -5.78
N GLU A 611 4.77 -0.81 -5.74
CA GLU A 611 5.79 -0.25 -6.64
C GLU A 611 5.48 -0.57 -8.12
N LEU A 612 5.13 -1.83 -8.42
CA LEU A 612 4.84 -2.28 -9.79
C LEU A 612 3.56 -1.71 -10.39
N ARG A 613 2.49 -1.59 -9.58
CA ARG A 613 1.18 -1.07 -10.05
C ARG A 613 1.17 0.45 -10.19
N GLY A 614 2.06 1.14 -9.46
CA GLY A 614 2.04 2.58 -9.35
C GLY A 614 0.80 3.13 -8.62
N PRO A 615 0.76 4.43 -8.32
CA PRO A 615 -0.27 5.05 -7.48
C PRO A 615 -1.66 5.12 -8.12
N GLY A 616 -1.84 4.72 -9.38
CA GLY A 616 -3.10 4.89 -10.12
C GLY A 616 -4.11 3.74 -9.97
N ASP A 617 -3.64 2.49 -9.92
CA ASP A 617 -4.52 1.31 -10.04
C ASP A 617 -4.99 0.75 -8.69
N PHE A 618 -4.18 0.85 -7.63
CA PHE A 618 -4.62 0.40 -6.30
C PHE A 618 -5.76 1.26 -5.73
N PHE A 619 -5.80 2.53 -6.13
CA PHE A 619 -6.76 3.52 -5.64
C PHE A 619 -7.99 3.68 -6.54
N GLY A 620 -8.05 2.99 -7.69
CA GLY A 620 -9.07 3.24 -8.70
C GLY A 620 -9.14 4.72 -9.09
N ARG A 621 -10.15 5.11 -9.87
CA ARG A 621 -10.42 6.53 -10.11
C ARG A 621 -10.63 7.25 -8.78
N LYS A 622 -9.66 8.08 -8.38
CA LYS A 622 -9.76 9.13 -7.33
C LYS A 622 -10.78 8.78 -6.25
N GLN A 623 -10.46 7.85 -5.35
CA GLN A 623 -11.27 7.67 -4.14
C GLN A 623 -11.31 9.00 -3.38
N SER A 624 -12.53 9.44 -3.06
CA SER A 624 -12.79 10.59 -2.20
C SER A 624 -12.14 10.36 -0.83
N GLY A 625 -11.17 11.20 -0.46
CA GLY A 625 -10.61 11.23 0.90
C GLY A 625 -9.08 11.08 1.02
N MET A 626 -8.36 10.73 -0.05
CA MET A 626 -6.89 10.73 0.02
C MET A 626 -6.31 12.16 -0.02
N PRO A 627 -5.36 12.49 0.87
CA PRO A 627 -4.72 13.81 0.86
C PRO A 627 -3.89 14.00 -0.40
N GLU A 628 -4.04 15.17 -1.03
CA GLU A 628 -3.18 15.58 -2.15
C GLU A 628 -1.93 16.24 -1.58
N PHE A 629 -0.79 15.56 -1.67
CA PHE A 629 0.52 16.10 -1.29
C PHE A 629 1.12 16.90 -2.45
N LYS A 630 1.80 18.02 -2.16
CA LYS A 630 2.35 18.90 -3.21
C LYS A 630 3.68 18.36 -3.75
N VAL A 631 4.47 17.72 -2.88
CA VAL A 631 5.80 17.18 -3.22
C VAL A 631 5.91 15.70 -2.89
N ALA A 632 5.30 15.28 -1.78
CA ALA A 632 5.43 13.93 -1.27
C ALA A 632 4.65 12.91 -2.11
N ASP A 633 5.24 11.74 -2.30
CA ASP A 633 4.56 10.59 -2.89
C ASP A 633 4.55 9.47 -1.85
N MET A 634 3.36 9.04 -1.42
CA MET A 634 3.20 8.05 -0.36
C MET A 634 3.87 6.70 -0.65
N VAL A 635 4.02 6.36 -1.94
CA VAL A 635 4.62 5.10 -2.38
C VAL A 635 6.13 5.27 -2.45
N HIS A 636 6.60 6.23 -3.25
CA HIS A 636 8.03 6.43 -3.48
C HIS A 636 8.79 6.91 -2.23
N ASP A 637 8.10 7.66 -1.35
CA ASP A 637 8.68 8.23 -0.13
C ASP A 637 8.23 7.50 1.15
N TYR A 638 7.82 6.22 1.04
CA TYR A 638 7.34 5.37 2.13
C TYR A 638 8.17 5.50 3.44
N ARG A 639 9.50 5.47 3.33
CA ARG A 639 10.40 5.55 4.49
C ARG A 639 10.28 6.87 5.24
N ALA A 640 10.09 7.98 4.51
CA ALA A 640 9.89 9.29 5.12
C ALA A 640 8.54 9.37 5.83
N LEU A 641 7.49 8.77 5.24
CA LEU A 641 6.16 8.68 5.85
C LEU A 641 6.18 7.90 7.16
N GLU A 642 6.89 6.77 7.22
CA GLU A 642 7.01 5.97 8.45
C GLU A 642 7.71 6.73 9.58
N VAL A 643 8.83 7.39 9.28
CA VAL A 643 9.56 8.21 10.26
C VAL A 643 8.69 9.38 10.74
N ALA A 644 8.01 10.07 9.83
CA ALA A 644 7.11 11.17 10.17
C ALA A 644 5.95 10.71 11.07
N ARG A 645 5.42 9.50 10.86
CA ARG A 645 4.40 8.90 11.72
C ARG A 645 4.92 8.64 13.13
N GLU A 646 6.10 8.02 13.26
CA GLU A 646 6.67 7.75 14.58
C GLU A 646 6.91 9.03 15.37
N ASP A 647 7.43 10.06 14.71
CA ASP A 647 7.62 11.37 15.31
C ASP A 647 6.29 12.00 15.70
N ALA A 648 5.28 11.99 14.81
CA ALA A 648 3.95 12.51 15.11
C ALA A 648 3.30 11.80 16.31
N ALA A 649 3.40 10.48 16.39
CA ALA A 649 2.87 9.70 17.52
C ALA A 649 3.59 10.04 18.82
N LYS A 650 4.92 10.18 18.80
CA LYS A 650 5.72 10.61 19.98
C LYS A 650 5.36 12.02 20.41
N LEU A 651 5.13 12.93 19.45
CA LEU A 651 4.75 14.31 19.73
C LEU A 651 3.36 14.40 20.34
N VAL A 652 2.32 13.86 19.68
CA VAL A 652 0.92 13.94 20.15
C VAL A 652 0.71 13.30 21.54
N ASN A 653 1.47 12.25 21.86
CA ASN A 653 1.42 11.57 23.16
C ASN A 653 2.31 12.21 24.23
N SER A 654 3.14 13.20 23.88
CA SER A 654 3.99 13.91 24.84
C SER A 654 3.35 15.21 25.30
N ASP A 655 3.34 15.46 26.61
CA ASP A 655 2.88 16.75 27.17
C ASP A 655 3.70 17.94 26.64
N SER A 656 4.97 17.71 26.28
CA SER A 656 5.86 18.74 25.73
C SER A 656 5.33 19.32 24.41
N PHE A 657 4.68 18.51 23.57
CA PHE A 657 4.13 18.98 22.30
C PHE A 657 2.98 19.96 22.50
N TRP A 658 2.21 19.81 23.57
CA TRP A 658 1.05 20.65 23.87
C TRP A 658 1.41 21.93 24.63
N THR A 659 2.54 21.93 25.34
CA THR A 659 2.92 23.01 26.27
C THR A 659 4.10 23.86 25.79
N GLU A 660 5.11 23.28 25.13
CA GLU A 660 6.35 24.00 24.82
C GLU A 660 6.23 24.89 23.58
N ASP A 661 6.87 26.07 23.61
CA ASP A 661 6.82 27.05 22.52
C ASP A 661 7.47 26.56 21.21
N GLN A 662 8.45 25.66 21.30
CA GLN A 662 9.16 25.16 20.12
C GLN A 662 8.25 24.41 19.12
N PHE A 663 7.08 23.92 19.58
CA PHE A 663 6.09 23.24 18.73
C PHE A 663 4.89 24.14 18.37
N ALA A 664 4.88 25.41 18.78
CA ALA A 664 3.74 26.30 18.60
C ALA A 664 3.30 26.42 17.12
N LEU A 665 4.24 26.50 16.18
CA LEU A 665 3.92 26.57 14.75
C LEU A 665 3.25 25.29 14.23
N LEU A 666 3.68 24.11 14.70
CA LEU A 666 3.05 22.84 14.35
C LEU A 666 1.63 22.75 14.94
N ARG A 667 1.44 23.23 16.18
CA ARG A 667 0.10 23.30 16.80
C ARG A 667 -0.85 24.23 16.04
N ILE A 668 -0.38 25.42 15.65
CA ILE A 668 -1.20 26.36 14.86
C ILE A 668 -1.65 25.73 13.53
N GLN A 669 -0.77 24.98 12.86
CA GLN A 669 -1.13 24.25 11.65
C GLN A 669 -2.17 23.16 11.95
N LEU A 670 -1.96 22.39 13.02
CA LEU A 670 -2.91 21.36 13.45
C LEU A 670 -4.29 21.95 13.79
N GLU A 671 -4.35 23.07 14.51
CA GLU A 671 -5.57 23.81 14.82
C GLU A 671 -6.28 24.32 13.56
N ALA A 672 -5.53 24.84 12.59
CA ALA A 672 -6.06 25.30 11.31
C ALA A 672 -6.71 24.16 10.50
N THR A 673 -6.36 22.90 10.78
CA THR A 673 -7.05 21.74 10.19
C THR A 673 -8.38 21.41 10.85
N GLY A 674 -8.89 22.17 11.82
CA GLY A 674 -10.21 21.93 12.45
C GLY A 674 -10.31 20.65 13.32
N VAL A 675 -9.25 19.84 13.37
CA VAL A 675 -9.24 18.58 14.15
C VAL A 675 -9.38 18.83 15.65
N LEU A 676 -8.99 20.01 16.15
CA LEU A 676 -9.12 20.35 17.57
C LEU A 676 -10.46 21.03 17.90
N THR A 677 -11.22 21.49 16.91
CA THR A 677 -12.48 22.25 17.12
C THR A 677 -13.75 21.41 16.96
N GLY A 678 -13.65 20.13 16.64
CA GLY A 678 -14.80 19.21 16.59
C GLY A 678 -15.59 19.23 15.28
N GLU A 679 -15.15 19.95 14.25
CA GLU A 679 -15.79 19.88 12.94
C GLU A 679 -15.57 18.49 12.32
N LYS A 680 -16.67 17.79 12.04
CA LYS A 680 -16.64 16.55 11.25
C LYS A 680 -16.28 16.92 9.81
N PHE A 681 -15.25 16.27 9.30
CA PHE A 681 -14.86 16.37 7.90
C PHE A 681 -15.82 15.54 7.03
N ASP A 682 -16.55 16.21 6.15
CA ASP A 682 -17.15 15.62 4.94
C ASP A 682 -16.16 15.65 3.77
#